data_AF-A0A326GJ37-F1
#
_entry.id   AF-A0A326GJ37-F1
#
_cell.length_a   1.000
_cell.length_b   1.000
_cell.length_c   1.000
_cell.angle_alpha   90.00
_cell.angle_beta   90.00
_cell.angle_gamma   90.00
#
_symmetry.space_group_name_H-M   'P 1'
#
loop_
_entity.id
_entity.type
_entity.pdbx_description
1 polymer ?
#
loop_
_entity_poly.entity_id
_entity_poly.type
_entity_poly.pdbx_seq_one_letter_code
_entity_poly.pdbx_strand_id
1 'polypeptide(L)'
;MKRVLVAASLVALAHTAPAMAQDETPLSETCPNLTAEEIDDIENYKGEFSENALYARAYCVTVEEAERRMEIQNRGAIGPRTEPGPGPQPTGPEDSIGALQFALHESEADTFAGLWIQHQPTYGVVVAFTRDARQTLAKYTDDPLFIPLDRPGPTLIELRAAQTQLIADFNRLGFRWATIGSRENFGVVEVELAQDSAPIRAAAARGELELPDYINLVEARPLPIAAPPPPAAGDTRVKSFPQFAFRTDMYPSTLVGVPDVPARLALEDGCLMLYPEGEEPRMALWQASDALDLSDPARVSVLNRLGGARVFANTDIVLMGLQPGEVNPPAELVGTDACPGPYRVVRGFLPREVWDAQRREAGIADRERQLSSRAAAEADYAADMARVAELRAWRDGMMLERGDIVAQIWVDENQGTAHMFHTDGATRETLVPPALQPHVTAQIVPQGGNALSEARDAIAAQMERAGLTGEIYVEPIGGYVGVRVKDLAPFSQAAVAGKFTVPPLVRLEMDNQSAIYRQDLPIRSDPDAIWYPLEAHSDFAAIRELVAETPIMRPEPPRPGETEDRWVAQKPSRAGSLQQTHFLIAFGRTLREIQVLRTAGFDPIAAQEDMNGRQTVETRALVASDIVLAEPVGIDIADSGPDGFSSSVRWRVVEVLKGDATVGDELRQRLASGERTDEAGVTRYGQGMEEPVLLPGLPGSLELGSRWVLHLSDRLYHHMSYVQGGDGAARTEGKWFVTAAMPPALIDADGMVRPVALYPEPMKLGELRAAIAPIQAALVEAGHVGEDQ
;
A
#
# COMPACT_ATOMS: atom_id res chain seq x y z
N MET A 1 14.21 9.27 -2.47
CA MET A 1 13.00 9.43 -1.61
C MET A 1 11.76 9.38 -2.51
N LYS A 2 10.80 8.46 -2.42
CA LYS A 2 10.53 7.37 -1.49
C LYS A 2 9.89 6.21 -2.29
N ARG A 3 10.43 5.01 -2.08
CA ARG A 3 9.79 3.68 -2.05
C ARG A 3 8.36 3.58 -2.61
N VAL A 4 8.22 3.11 -3.84
CA VAL A 4 7.08 2.29 -4.28
C VAL A 4 7.61 1.27 -5.26
N LEU A 5 7.92 0.08 -4.79
CA LEU A 5 7.93 -1.12 -5.61
C LEU A 5 7.76 -2.32 -4.67
N VAL A 6 6.83 -3.19 -5.07
CA VAL A 6 6.55 -4.53 -4.51
C VAL A 6 5.68 -4.57 -3.25
N ALA A 7 4.40 -4.20 -3.43
CA ALA A 7 3.26 -4.80 -2.72
C ALA A 7 1.98 -4.48 -3.52
N ALA A 8 1.84 -5.05 -4.71
CA ALA A 8 0.64 -4.90 -5.51
C ALA A 8 0.35 -6.18 -6.28
N SER A 9 -0.10 -7.20 -5.57
CA SER A 9 -1.05 -8.20 -6.04
C SER A 9 -1.51 -8.97 -4.81
N LEU A 10 -2.83 -9.04 -4.59
CA LEU A 10 -3.54 -9.71 -3.49
C LEU A 10 -3.84 -8.88 -2.23
N VAL A 11 -4.35 -7.66 -2.39
CA VAL A 11 -5.55 -7.20 -1.65
C VAL A 11 -6.35 -6.30 -2.60
N ALA A 12 -7.18 -6.93 -3.43
CA ALA A 12 -8.31 -6.27 -4.07
C ALA A 12 -9.56 -7.06 -3.64
N LEU A 13 -9.86 -7.01 -2.34
CA LEU A 13 -11.18 -7.40 -1.84
C LEU A 13 -12.01 -6.13 -1.68
N ALA A 14 -13.08 -6.06 -2.46
CA ALA A 14 -14.36 -5.52 -2.07
C ALA A 14 -14.34 -4.17 -1.33
N HIS A 15 -14.04 -3.10 -2.07
CA HIS A 15 -14.84 -1.90 -1.95
C HIS A 15 -15.63 -1.76 -3.25
N THR A 16 -16.89 -2.21 -3.22
CA THR A 16 -17.91 -1.69 -4.13
C THR A 16 -18.06 -0.20 -3.84
N ALA A 17 -17.19 0.61 -4.44
CA ALA A 17 -17.52 1.99 -4.70
C ALA A 17 -18.71 1.96 -5.67
N PRO A 18 -19.85 2.61 -5.38
CA PRO A 18 -20.78 2.96 -6.43
C PRO A 18 -20.13 4.14 -7.19
N ALA A 19 -19.15 3.84 -8.05
CA ALA A 19 -18.48 4.84 -8.84
C ALA A 19 -19.10 4.88 -10.25
N MET A 20 -19.86 5.95 -10.49
CA MET A 20 -19.86 6.69 -11.75
C MET A 20 -20.24 5.93 -13.03
N ALA A 21 -21.54 5.70 -13.26
CA ALA A 21 -22.02 5.12 -14.52
C ALA A 21 -22.97 6.02 -15.33
N GLN A 22 -23.12 7.32 -15.05
CA GLN A 22 -24.21 8.11 -15.65
C GLN A 22 -23.84 9.45 -16.33
N ASP A 23 -22.58 9.69 -16.66
CA ASP A 23 -22.21 10.77 -17.61
C ASP A 23 -21.43 10.25 -18.83
N GLU A 24 -21.47 8.94 -19.10
CA GLU A 24 -20.78 8.38 -20.26
C GLU A 24 -21.65 8.53 -21.52
N THR A 25 -21.14 9.32 -22.46
CA THR A 25 -21.70 9.42 -23.82
C THR A 25 -21.88 8.02 -24.42
N PRO A 26 -23.00 7.72 -25.10
CA PRO A 26 -23.26 6.40 -25.66
C PRO A 26 -22.10 5.88 -26.51
N LEU A 27 -21.85 4.56 -26.46
CA LEU A 27 -20.77 3.92 -27.24
C LEU A 27 -20.91 4.16 -28.75
N SER A 28 -22.14 4.33 -29.23
CA SER A 28 -22.45 4.68 -30.62
C SER A 28 -21.93 6.06 -31.05
N GLU A 29 -21.66 6.96 -30.11
CA GLU A 29 -21.12 8.30 -30.37
C GLU A 29 -19.61 8.38 -30.11
N THR A 30 -19.10 7.60 -29.15
CA THR A 30 -17.69 7.63 -28.74
C THR A 30 -16.81 6.63 -29.51
N CYS A 31 -17.40 5.54 -30.00
CA CYS A 31 -16.71 4.47 -30.71
C CYS A 31 -17.33 4.24 -32.10
N PRO A 32 -17.13 5.17 -33.06
CA PRO A 32 -17.81 5.14 -34.36
C PRO A 32 -17.42 3.95 -35.27
N ASN A 33 -16.40 3.19 -34.87
CA ASN A 33 -15.91 2.03 -35.61
C ASN A 33 -16.56 0.71 -35.16
N LEU A 34 -17.39 0.73 -34.12
CA LEU A 34 -18.14 -0.44 -33.65
C LEU A 34 -19.54 -0.49 -34.28
N THR A 35 -19.98 -1.68 -34.63
CA THR A 35 -21.33 -1.94 -35.10
C THR A 35 -22.32 -1.93 -33.93
N ALA A 36 -23.63 -1.79 -34.23
CA ALA A 36 -24.66 -1.82 -33.19
C ALA A 36 -24.73 -3.15 -32.42
N GLU A 37 -24.37 -4.26 -33.08
CA GLU A 37 -24.30 -5.59 -32.47
C GLU A 37 -23.11 -5.70 -31.51
N GLU A 38 -21.93 -5.23 -31.92
CA GLU A 38 -20.74 -5.21 -31.06
C GLU A 38 -20.92 -4.25 -29.86
N ILE A 39 -21.67 -3.16 -30.03
CA ILE A 39 -22.04 -2.26 -28.92
C ILE A 39 -22.98 -2.97 -27.96
N ASP A 40 -23.99 -3.69 -28.46
CA ASP A 40 -24.91 -4.47 -27.62
C ASP A 40 -24.17 -5.57 -26.85
N ASP A 41 -23.21 -6.25 -27.49
CA ASP A 41 -22.35 -7.26 -26.87
C ASP A 41 -21.49 -6.69 -25.73
N ILE A 42 -21.06 -5.44 -25.83
CA ILE A 42 -20.31 -4.74 -24.78
C ILE A 42 -21.25 -4.31 -23.64
N GLU A 43 -22.38 -3.68 -23.97
CA GLU A 43 -23.31 -3.11 -22.98
C GLU A 43 -24.07 -4.20 -22.20
N ASN A 44 -24.34 -5.34 -22.84
CA ASN A 44 -25.08 -6.46 -22.27
C ASN A 44 -24.21 -7.70 -22.01
N TYR A 45 -22.89 -7.53 -21.90
CA TYR A 45 -21.93 -8.62 -21.70
C TYR A 45 -22.25 -9.45 -20.44
N LYS A 46 -22.27 -10.78 -20.60
CA LYS A 46 -22.54 -11.77 -19.55
C LYS A 46 -21.47 -12.87 -19.47
N GLY A 47 -20.30 -12.61 -20.06
CA GLY A 47 -19.19 -13.56 -20.05
C GLY A 47 -18.48 -13.63 -18.70
N GLU A 48 -17.50 -14.54 -18.62
CA GLU A 48 -16.82 -14.93 -17.37
C GLU A 48 -16.03 -13.80 -16.70
N PHE A 49 -15.49 -12.85 -17.49
CA PHE A 49 -14.64 -11.77 -16.99
C PHE A 49 -15.21 -10.40 -17.37
N SER A 50 -15.91 -9.75 -16.46
CA SER A 50 -16.60 -8.47 -16.69
C SER A 50 -15.65 -7.33 -17.09
N GLU A 51 -14.35 -7.45 -16.80
CA GLU A 51 -13.31 -6.51 -17.22
C GLU A 51 -13.18 -6.45 -18.76
N ASN A 52 -13.64 -7.46 -19.48
CA ASN A 52 -13.55 -7.50 -20.94
C ASN A 52 -14.45 -6.48 -21.60
N ALA A 53 -15.68 -6.32 -21.09
CA ALA A 53 -16.61 -5.29 -21.55
C ALA A 53 -16.09 -3.88 -21.20
N LEU A 54 -15.49 -3.72 -20.02
CA LEU A 54 -14.89 -2.45 -19.60
C LEU A 54 -13.71 -2.06 -20.49
N TYR A 55 -12.83 -3.02 -20.81
CA TYR A 55 -11.70 -2.80 -21.71
C TYR A 55 -12.18 -2.52 -23.14
N ALA A 56 -13.13 -3.30 -23.65
CA ALA A 56 -13.74 -3.10 -24.97
C ALA A 56 -14.30 -1.69 -25.13
N ARG A 57 -15.04 -1.23 -24.11
CA ARG A 57 -15.59 0.13 -24.02
C ARG A 57 -14.49 1.20 -24.03
N ALA A 58 -13.47 1.06 -23.19
CA ALA A 58 -12.42 2.06 -23.03
C ALA A 58 -11.56 2.24 -24.30
N TYR A 59 -11.36 1.16 -25.07
CA TYR A 59 -10.49 1.16 -26.24
C TYR A 59 -11.24 1.12 -27.58
N CYS A 60 -12.57 1.20 -27.57
CA CYS A 60 -13.43 1.13 -28.75
C CYS A 60 -13.13 -0.10 -29.63
N VAL A 61 -13.06 -1.27 -29.01
CA VAL A 61 -12.86 -2.56 -29.70
C VAL A 61 -13.97 -3.54 -29.34
N THR A 62 -14.12 -4.61 -30.11
CA THR A 62 -15.07 -5.68 -29.77
C THR A 62 -14.66 -6.39 -28.47
N VAL A 63 -15.60 -7.06 -27.81
CA VAL A 63 -15.32 -7.90 -26.64
C VAL A 63 -14.29 -8.98 -26.97
N GLU A 64 -14.38 -9.60 -28.15
CA GLU A 64 -13.42 -10.62 -28.62
C GLU A 64 -12.00 -10.04 -28.78
N GLU A 65 -11.87 -8.85 -29.35
CA GLU A 65 -10.58 -8.18 -29.48
C GLU A 65 -10.06 -7.71 -28.12
N ALA A 66 -10.93 -7.27 -27.20
CA ALA A 66 -10.55 -6.98 -25.83
C ALA A 66 -9.98 -8.22 -25.15
N GLU A 67 -10.68 -9.37 -25.24
CA GLU A 67 -10.25 -10.67 -24.73
C GLU A 67 -8.86 -11.04 -25.25
N ARG A 68 -8.65 -10.98 -26.57
CA ARG A 68 -7.36 -11.24 -27.21
C ARG A 68 -6.25 -10.32 -26.68
N ARG A 69 -6.54 -9.03 -26.51
CA ARG A 69 -5.55 -8.03 -26.02
C ARG A 69 -5.16 -8.25 -24.58
N MET A 70 -6.14 -8.48 -23.70
CA MET A 70 -5.85 -8.78 -22.30
C MET A 70 -5.15 -10.12 -22.15
N GLU A 71 -5.48 -11.12 -22.98
CA GLU A 71 -4.73 -12.37 -23.01
C GLU A 71 -3.25 -12.13 -23.33
N ILE A 72 -2.94 -11.29 -24.32
CA ILE A 72 -1.56 -10.91 -24.66
C ILE A 72 -0.85 -10.18 -23.50
N GLN A 73 -1.51 -9.21 -22.86
CA GLN A 73 -0.95 -8.47 -21.71
C GLN A 73 -0.67 -9.41 -20.53
N ASN A 74 -1.58 -10.35 -20.32
CA ASN A 74 -1.53 -11.30 -19.22
C ASN A 74 -0.60 -12.49 -19.51
N ARG A 75 -0.24 -12.76 -20.77
CA ARG A 75 0.55 -13.93 -21.18
C ARG A 75 1.91 -14.02 -20.45
N GLY A 76 2.57 -12.88 -20.24
CA GLY A 76 3.84 -12.79 -19.52
C GLY A 76 3.72 -12.79 -17.99
N ALA A 77 2.58 -12.36 -17.44
CA ALA A 77 2.37 -12.21 -15.99
C ALA A 77 1.64 -13.41 -15.36
N ILE A 78 0.60 -13.93 -16.04
CA ILE A 78 -0.36 -14.91 -15.53
C ILE A 78 -0.85 -15.93 -16.57
N GLY A 79 -0.40 -15.88 -17.84
CA GLY A 79 -0.72 -16.84 -18.93
C GLY A 79 -2.12 -16.71 -19.54
N PRO A 80 -2.59 -17.71 -20.34
CA PRO A 80 -3.94 -17.68 -20.93
C PRO A 80 -5.01 -17.51 -19.85
N ARG A 81 -6.10 -16.78 -20.11
CA ARG A 81 -7.12 -16.54 -19.04
C ARG A 81 -8.02 -17.76 -18.77
N THR A 82 -8.09 -18.71 -19.71
CA THR A 82 -8.93 -19.92 -19.66
C THR A 82 -8.24 -21.14 -19.03
N GLU A 83 -6.92 -21.07 -18.85
CA GLU A 83 -6.17 -21.96 -17.97
C GLU A 83 -5.54 -21.06 -16.93
N PRO A 84 -5.83 -21.22 -15.63
CA PRO A 84 -5.03 -20.56 -14.63
C PRO A 84 -3.53 -20.42 -15.04
N GLY A 85 -2.79 -19.31 -15.04
CA GLY A 85 -1.33 -19.34 -14.80
C GLY A 85 -0.27 -19.15 -15.90
N PRO A 86 1.04 -18.71 -15.70
CA PRO A 86 1.82 -18.26 -16.83
C PRO A 86 1.97 -19.41 -17.79
N GLY A 87 2.12 -19.02 -19.04
CA GLY A 87 2.20 -19.96 -20.14
C GLY A 87 3.23 -21.07 -19.91
N PRO A 88 3.24 -22.08 -20.81
CA PRO A 88 4.42 -22.95 -20.92
C PRO A 88 5.71 -22.11 -20.85
N GLN A 89 6.77 -22.65 -20.22
CA GLN A 89 8.08 -22.00 -20.30
C GLN A 89 8.35 -21.68 -21.78
N PRO A 90 8.72 -20.44 -22.12
CA PRO A 90 9.09 -20.10 -23.48
C PRO A 90 10.18 -21.09 -23.91
N THR A 91 9.92 -21.87 -24.95
CA THR A 91 10.95 -22.76 -25.48
C THR A 91 12.09 -21.97 -26.16
N GLY A 92 11.89 -20.66 -26.30
CA GLY A 92 12.85 -19.63 -26.69
C GLY A 92 12.27 -18.22 -26.45
N PRO A 93 12.98 -17.15 -26.86
CA PRO A 93 12.53 -15.73 -26.78
C PRO A 93 11.17 -15.45 -27.46
N GLU A 94 10.66 -16.41 -28.20
CA GLU A 94 9.56 -16.30 -29.15
C GLU A 94 8.17 -16.32 -28.47
N ASP A 95 8.09 -16.82 -27.23
CA ASP A 95 6.82 -17.02 -26.52
C ASP A 95 6.58 -16.08 -25.33
N SER A 96 7.50 -15.13 -25.03
CA SER A 96 7.38 -14.20 -23.89
C SER A 96 7.99 -12.83 -24.15
N ILE A 97 7.23 -11.78 -23.81
CA ILE A 97 7.63 -10.36 -23.85
C ILE A 97 8.88 -10.14 -22.97
N GLY A 98 8.88 -10.66 -21.75
CA GLY A 98 9.99 -10.51 -20.80
C GLY A 98 11.26 -11.26 -21.23
N ALA A 99 11.11 -12.50 -21.69
CA ALA A 99 12.25 -13.31 -22.16
C ALA A 99 12.91 -12.72 -23.40
N LEU A 100 12.10 -12.20 -24.34
CA LEU A 100 12.60 -11.48 -25.51
C LEU A 100 13.36 -10.22 -25.10
N GLN A 101 12.80 -9.43 -24.18
CA GLN A 101 13.45 -8.23 -23.68
C GLN A 101 14.81 -8.52 -23.05
N PHE A 102 14.92 -9.58 -22.25
CA PHE A 102 16.19 -10.00 -21.65
C PHE A 102 17.23 -10.39 -22.71
N ALA A 103 16.86 -11.30 -23.62
CA ALA A 103 17.77 -11.78 -24.67
C ALA A 103 18.32 -10.64 -25.56
N LEU A 104 17.45 -9.69 -25.91
CA LEU A 104 17.83 -8.52 -26.70
C LEU A 104 18.70 -7.53 -25.92
N HIS A 105 18.47 -7.38 -24.61
CA HIS A 105 19.31 -6.53 -23.77
C HIS A 105 20.74 -7.05 -23.66
N GLU A 106 20.92 -8.37 -23.54
CA GLU A 106 22.26 -8.97 -23.45
C GLU A 106 22.98 -9.05 -24.81
N SER A 107 22.26 -9.51 -25.84
CA SER A 107 22.90 -9.89 -27.11
C SER A 107 22.96 -8.76 -28.14
N GLU A 108 22.05 -7.78 -28.04
CA GLU A 108 21.88 -6.71 -29.04
C GLU A 108 21.97 -5.31 -28.40
N ALA A 109 22.67 -5.18 -27.26
CA ALA A 109 22.83 -3.96 -26.46
C ALA A 109 23.18 -2.70 -27.26
N ASP A 110 24.03 -2.84 -28.29
CA ASP A 110 24.50 -1.73 -29.14
C ASP A 110 23.43 -1.19 -30.10
N THR A 111 22.33 -1.91 -30.30
CA THR A 111 21.27 -1.51 -31.21
C THR A 111 19.89 -1.54 -30.58
N PHE A 112 19.67 -2.30 -29.51
CA PHE A 112 18.37 -2.41 -28.87
C PHE A 112 17.93 -1.07 -28.25
N ALA A 113 16.76 -0.59 -28.65
CA ALA A 113 16.23 0.74 -28.33
C ALA A 113 14.94 0.70 -27.48
N GLY A 114 14.55 -0.47 -26.98
CA GLY A 114 13.41 -0.65 -26.08
C GLY A 114 12.32 -1.56 -26.65
N LEU A 115 11.39 -1.93 -25.77
CA LEU A 115 10.27 -2.80 -26.07
C LEU A 115 9.05 -2.31 -25.31
N TRP A 116 7.89 -2.18 -25.98
CA TRP A 116 6.65 -1.73 -25.33
C TRP A 116 5.41 -2.31 -26.01
N ILE A 117 4.28 -2.31 -25.28
CA ILE A 117 2.97 -2.63 -25.85
C ILE A 117 2.42 -1.40 -26.57
N GLN A 118 2.16 -1.53 -27.86
CA GLN A 118 1.54 -0.51 -28.69
C GLN A 118 0.05 -0.81 -28.81
N HIS A 119 -0.81 0.16 -28.48
CA HIS A 119 -2.26 0.00 -28.60
C HIS A 119 -2.81 0.45 -29.97
N GLN A 120 -2.19 1.45 -30.59
CA GLN A 120 -2.60 2.06 -31.87
C GLN A 120 -1.38 2.44 -32.72
N PRO A 121 -1.46 2.45 -34.07
CA PRO A 121 -2.62 2.06 -34.88
C PRO A 121 -2.80 0.53 -34.98
N THR A 122 -1.76 -0.24 -34.67
CA THR A 122 -1.79 -1.71 -34.64
C THR A 122 -1.47 -2.16 -33.22
N TYR A 123 -2.32 -3.02 -32.67
CA TYR A 123 -2.08 -3.63 -31.37
C TYR A 123 -0.99 -4.69 -31.48
N GLY A 124 0.07 -4.55 -30.70
CA GLY A 124 1.17 -5.51 -30.66
C GLY A 124 2.30 -5.06 -29.75
N VAL A 125 3.39 -5.83 -29.72
CA VAL A 125 4.58 -5.53 -28.93
C VAL A 125 5.63 -4.95 -29.88
N VAL A 126 5.88 -3.65 -29.79
CA VAL A 126 6.91 -3.03 -30.62
C VAL A 126 8.27 -3.33 -30.01
N VAL A 127 9.18 -3.83 -30.83
CA VAL A 127 10.57 -4.10 -30.48
C VAL A 127 11.45 -3.18 -31.32
N ALA A 128 12.02 -2.16 -30.66
CA ALA A 128 12.75 -1.11 -31.33
C ALA A 128 14.26 -1.39 -31.35
N PHE A 129 14.87 -1.11 -32.50
CA PHE A 129 16.32 -1.09 -32.66
C PHE A 129 16.75 0.22 -33.33
N THR A 130 17.98 0.68 -33.08
CA THR A 130 18.53 1.87 -33.73
C THR A 130 18.72 1.68 -35.24
N ARG A 131 18.76 0.43 -35.69
CA ARG A 131 18.87 -0.02 -37.09
C ARG A 131 18.58 -1.51 -37.23
N ASP A 132 18.32 -1.94 -38.46
CA ASP A 132 18.19 -3.33 -38.90
C ASP A 132 17.15 -4.17 -38.11
N ALA A 133 16.13 -3.51 -37.54
CA ALA A 133 15.20 -4.10 -36.57
C ALA A 133 14.56 -5.40 -37.05
N ARG A 134 14.12 -5.44 -38.31
CA ARG A 134 13.49 -6.63 -38.89
C ARG A 134 14.44 -7.82 -38.99
N GLN A 135 15.69 -7.59 -39.42
CA GLN A 135 16.68 -8.67 -39.54
C GLN A 135 17.14 -9.14 -38.17
N THR A 136 17.27 -8.23 -37.22
CA THR A 136 17.68 -8.55 -35.86
C THR A 136 16.59 -9.33 -35.13
N LEU A 137 15.34 -8.85 -35.14
CA LEU A 137 14.23 -9.51 -34.45
C LEU A 137 13.94 -10.92 -34.99
N ALA A 138 14.06 -11.12 -36.30
CA ALA A 138 13.85 -12.42 -36.95
C ALA A 138 14.83 -13.53 -36.49
N LYS A 139 15.91 -13.18 -35.77
CA LYS A 139 16.78 -14.17 -35.11
C LYS A 139 16.17 -14.75 -33.83
N TYR A 140 15.18 -14.06 -33.25
CA TYR A 140 14.64 -14.32 -31.92
C TYR A 140 13.16 -14.73 -31.94
N THR A 141 12.38 -14.27 -32.92
CA THR A 141 10.96 -14.64 -33.06
C THR A 141 10.44 -14.34 -34.46
N ASP A 142 9.54 -15.20 -34.93
CA ASP A 142 8.71 -15.00 -36.13
C ASP A 142 7.25 -14.66 -35.79
N ASP A 143 6.91 -14.50 -34.50
CA ASP A 143 5.53 -14.21 -34.07
C ASP A 143 5.12 -12.79 -34.51
N PRO A 144 4.04 -12.63 -35.31
CA PRO A 144 3.56 -11.34 -35.78
C PRO A 144 3.08 -10.40 -34.68
N LEU A 145 2.93 -10.88 -33.44
CA LEU A 145 2.72 -10.05 -32.25
C LEU A 145 3.87 -9.06 -32.04
N PHE A 146 5.11 -9.47 -32.34
CA PHE A 146 6.29 -8.64 -32.16
C PHE A 146 6.58 -7.86 -33.44
N ILE A 147 6.45 -6.54 -33.33
CA ILE A 147 6.54 -5.62 -34.46
C ILE A 147 7.94 -5.00 -34.44
N PRO A 148 8.83 -5.33 -35.40
CA PRO A 148 10.14 -4.71 -35.47
C PRO A 148 10.02 -3.24 -35.88
N LEU A 149 10.70 -2.36 -35.16
CA LEU A 149 10.75 -0.93 -35.45
C LEU A 149 12.19 -0.41 -35.53
N ASP A 150 12.55 0.17 -36.67
CA ASP A 150 13.76 0.98 -36.79
C ASP A 150 13.49 2.36 -36.16
N ARG A 151 14.10 2.61 -35.00
CA ARG A 151 14.01 3.86 -34.24
C ARG A 151 15.40 4.49 -34.10
N PRO A 152 15.82 5.34 -35.05
CA PRO A 152 17.11 6.02 -34.98
C PRO A 152 17.26 6.88 -33.71
N GLY A 153 18.49 7.01 -33.21
CA GLY A 153 18.81 7.76 -32.00
C GLY A 153 19.44 6.87 -30.92
N PRO A 154 19.30 7.21 -29.63
CA PRO A 154 20.01 6.53 -28.55
C PRO A 154 19.49 5.12 -28.26
N THR A 155 20.37 4.17 -27.95
CA THR A 155 19.97 2.84 -27.45
C THR A 155 19.25 2.94 -26.10
N LEU A 156 18.61 1.85 -25.67
CA LEU A 156 17.97 1.80 -24.36
C LEU A 156 18.98 2.04 -23.22
N ILE A 157 20.19 1.53 -23.38
CA ILE A 157 21.28 1.72 -22.41
C ILE A 157 21.71 3.18 -22.36
N GLU A 158 21.85 3.83 -23.52
CA GLU A 158 22.21 5.25 -23.60
C GLU A 158 21.14 6.15 -22.97
N LEU A 159 19.85 5.86 -23.19
CA LEU A 159 18.73 6.59 -22.55
C LEU A 159 18.78 6.48 -21.03
N ARG A 160 18.94 5.26 -20.49
CA ARG A 160 18.99 5.01 -19.05
C ARG A 160 20.23 5.63 -18.40
N ALA A 161 21.38 5.56 -19.07
CA ALA A 161 22.61 6.20 -18.62
C ALA A 161 22.46 7.73 -18.58
N ALA A 162 21.91 8.33 -19.63
CA ALA A 162 21.66 9.77 -19.67
C ALA A 162 20.67 10.22 -18.60
N GLN A 163 19.58 9.47 -18.38
CA GLN A 163 18.63 9.74 -17.30
C GLN A 163 19.33 9.72 -15.92
N THR A 164 20.14 8.70 -15.66
CA THR A 164 20.86 8.56 -14.39
C THR A 164 21.83 9.73 -14.16
N GLN A 165 22.60 10.07 -15.19
CA GLN A 165 23.57 11.16 -15.13
C GLN A 165 22.88 12.52 -14.94
N LEU A 166 21.78 12.76 -15.66
CA LEU A 166 21.05 14.02 -15.57
C LEU A 166 20.46 14.26 -14.18
N ILE A 167 19.95 13.21 -13.53
CA ILE A 167 19.46 13.29 -12.14
C ILE A 167 20.61 13.71 -11.20
N ALA A 168 21.79 13.10 -11.35
CA ALA A 168 22.95 13.44 -10.52
C ALA A 168 23.38 14.89 -10.74
N ASP A 169 23.43 15.35 -12.00
CA ASP A 169 23.83 16.72 -12.33
C ASP A 169 22.80 17.76 -11.86
N PHE A 170 21.51 17.50 -12.01
CA PHE A 170 20.46 18.41 -11.55
C PHE A 170 20.50 18.57 -10.04
N ASN A 171 20.68 17.47 -9.30
CA ASN A 171 20.84 17.53 -7.84
C ASN A 171 22.09 18.30 -7.43
N ARG A 172 23.23 18.05 -8.09
CA ARG A 172 24.51 18.73 -7.83
C ARG A 172 24.46 20.22 -8.12
N LEU A 173 23.78 20.62 -9.20
CA LEU A 173 23.65 22.01 -9.64
C LEU A 173 22.46 22.76 -9.01
N GLY A 174 21.64 22.06 -8.21
CA GLY A 174 20.47 22.64 -7.56
C GLY A 174 19.31 22.97 -8.50
N PHE A 175 19.24 22.30 -9.66
CA PHE A 175 18.13 22.48 -10.59
C PHE A 175 16.88 21.75 -10.11
N ARG A 176 15.73 22.40 -10.29
CA ARG A 176 14.43 21.92 -9.83
C ARG A 176 13.66 21.25 -10.98
N TRP A 177 13.17 20.06 -10.72
CA TRP A 177 12.44 19.24 -11.67
C TRP A 177 11.36 18.44 -10.93
N ALA A 178 10.30 18.08 -11.66
CA ALA A 178 9.19 17.29 -11.17
C ALA A 178 9.40 15.81 -11.53
N THR A 179 9.54 15.51 -12.82
CA THR A 179 9.77 14.15 -13.32
C THR A 179 10.93 14.12 -14.31
N ILE A 180 11.64 12.99 -14.33
CA ILE A 180 12.63 12.65 -15.36
C ILE A 180 12.34 11.20 -15.74
N GLY A 181 12.07 10.96 -17.02
CA GLY A 181 11.74 9.63 -17.52
C GLY A 181 12.15 9.41 -18.96
N SER A 182 12.69 8.23 -19.25
CA SER A 182 12.96 7.80 -20.63
C SER A 182 11.64 7.44 -21.33
N ARG A 183 11.39 8.06 -22.49
CA ARG A 183 10.29 7.71 -23.40
C ARG A 183 10.86 6.92 -24.57
N GLU A 184 10.95 5.60 -24.38
CA GLU A 184 11.62 4.67 -25.29
C GLU A 184 11.04 4.72 -26.71
N ASN A 185 9.72 4.88 -26.83
CA ASN A 185 9.02 4.99 -28.11
C ASN A 185 9.40 6.23 -28.94
N PHE A 186 9.86 7.31 -28.31
CA PHE A 186 10.42 8.49 -28.97
C PHE A 186 11.96 8.53 -28.90
N GLY A 187 12.54 7.61 -28.11
CA GLY A 187 13.88 7.63 -27.54
C GLY A 187 14.41 9.01 -27.20
N VAL A 188 13.68 9.65 -26.27
CA VAL A 188 14.10 10.86 -25.57
C VAL A 188 14.05 10.63 -24.07
N VAL A 189 14.84 11.38 -23.32
CA VAL A 189 14.65 11.56 -21.87
C VAL A 189 13.83 12.83 -21.68
N GLU A 190 12.59 12.69 -21.22
CA GLU A 190 11.70 13.80 -20.95
C GLU A 190 11.89 14.27 -19.50
N VAL A 191 12.02 15.57 -19.32
CA VAL A 191 12.28 16.22 -18.04
C VAL A 191 11.25 17.30 -17.82
N GLU A 192 10.31 17.07 -16.91
CA GLU A 192 9.35 18.10 -16.52
C GLU A 192 10.01 19.01 -15.48
N LEU A 193 10.15 20.28 -15.82
CA LEU A 193 10.82 21.26 -14.98
C LEU A 193 9.85 21.94 -14.02
N ALA A 194 10.27 22.08 -12.77
CA ALA A 194 9.58 22.89 -11.76
C ALA A 194 10.05 24.36 -11.77
N GLN A 195 10.82 24.74 -12.79
CA GLN A 195 11.44 26.06 -13.00
C GLN A 195 11.61 26.35 -14.51
N ASP A 196 12.11 27.54 -14.83
CA ASP A 196 12.48 27.96 -16.19
C ASP A 196 13.70 27.17 -16.73
N SER A 197 13.73 26.86 -18.03
CA SER A 197 14.83 26.07 -18.61
C SER A 197 16.10 26.87 -18.93
N ALA A 198 16.05 28.20 -18.96
CA ALA A 198 17.19 29.04 -19.37
C ALA A 198 18.44 28.87 -18.49
N PRO A 199 18.35 28.78 -17.14
CA PRO A 199 19.52 28.52 -16.29
C PRO A 199 20.19 27.17 -16.60
N ILE A 200 19.38 26.15 -16.91
CA ILE A 200 19.84 24.80 -17.25
C ILE A 200 20.59 24.83 -18.59
N ARG A 201 20.00 25.46 -19.61
CA ARG A 201 20.64 25.64 -20.92
C ARG A 201 21.93 26.45 -20.83
N ALA A 202 21.96 27.47 -19.97
CA ALA A 202 23.16 28.27 -19.73
C ALA A 202 24.27 27.46 -19.06
N ALA A 203 23.94 26.58 -18.11
CA ALA A 203 24.93 25.68 -17.49
C ALA A 203 25.47 24.66 -18.49
N ALA A 204 24.63 24.13 -19.38
CA ALA A 204 25.07 23.24 -20.44
C ALA A 204 26.01 23.95 -21.43
N ALA A 205 25.70 25.20 -21.80
CA ALA A 205 26.58 26.03 -22.61
C ALA A 205 27.94 26.34 -21.95
N ARG A 206 28.02 26.28 -20.61
CA ARG A 206 29.28 26.40 -19.84
C ARG A 206 30.01 25.07 -19.66
N GLY A 207 29.45 23.95 -20.15
CA GLY A 207 30.00 22.61 -19.97
C GLY A 207 29.86 22.06 -18.55
N GLU A 208 28.93 22.59 -17.75
CA GLU A 208 28.70 22.14 -16.37
C GLU A 208 27.82 20.89 -16.28
N LEU A 209 27.11 20.57 -17.37
CA LEU A 209 26.33 19.35 -17.58
C LEU A 209 26.26 19.06 -19.09
N GLU A 210 26.03 17.80 -19.43
CA GLU A 210 25.75 17.39 -20.81
C GLU A 210 24.24 17.39 -21.06
N LEU A 211 23.81 18.08 -22.12
CA LEU A 211 22.43 18.03 -22.62
C LEU A 211 22.44 17.57 -24.09
N PRO A 212 22.51 16.25 -24.35
CA PRO A 212 22.30 15.70 -25.67
C PRO A 212 20.94 16.10 -26.27
N ASP A 213 20.84 16.10 -27.60
CA ASP A 213 19.62 16.51 -28.33
C ASP A 213 18.39 15.65 -28.04
N TYR A 214 18.59 14.44 -27.50
CA TYR A 214 17.52 13.54 -27.05
C TYR A 214 17.06 13.82 -25.59
N ILE A 215 17.56 14.86 -24.93
CA ILE A 215 17.02 15.34 -23.66
C ILE A 215 16.00 16.45 -23.93
N ASN A 216 14.74 16.17 -23.64
CA ASN A 216 13.63 17.09 -23.81
C ASN A 216 13.28 17.77 -22.48
N LEU A 217 13.59 19.06 -22.36
CA LEU A 217 13.19 19.87 -21.22
C LEU A 217 11.77 20.42 -21.44
N VAL A 218 10.82 19.93 -20.66
CA VAL A 218 9.41 20.34 -20.68
C VAL A 218 9.18 21.33 -19.56
N GLU A 219 8.95 22.60 -19.91
CA GLU A 219 8.67 23.63 -18.91
C GLU A 219 7.26 23.49 -18.33
N ALA A 220 7.10 23.93 -17.08
CA ALA A 220 5.80 24.01 -16.43
C ALA A 220 4.82 24.81 -17.31
N ARG A 221 3.63 24.26 -17.55
CA ARG A 221 2.58 24.94 -18.32
C ARG A 221 2.33 26.33 -17.74
N PRO A 222 2.21 27.39 -18.57
CA PRO A 222 1.92 28.73 -18.07
C PRO A 222 0.64 28.72 -17.24
N LEU A 223 0.61 29.52 -16.18
CA LEU A 223 -0.58 29.65 -15.34
C LEU A 223 -1.73 30.25 -16.18
N PRO A 224 -2.91 29.59 -16.25
CA PRO A 224 -4.03 30.05 -17.08
C PRO A 224 -4.49 31.46 -16.74
N ILE A 225 -4.33 31.85 -15.47
CA ILE A 225 -4.75 33.16 -14.96
C ILE A 225 -3.51 34.01 -14.66
N ALA A 226 -3.52 35.22 -15.22
CA ALA A 226 -2.48 36.21 -14.98
C ALA A 226 -2.37 36.54 -13.49
N ALA A 227 -1.15 36.85 -13.04
CA ALA A 227 -0.96 37.35 -11.68
C ALA A 227 -1.73 38.68 -11.52
N PRO A 228 -2.32 38.92 -10.35
CA PRO A 228 -2.80 40.25 -9.97
C PRO A 228 -1.68 41.30 -10.07
N PRO A 229 -2.03 42.59 -10.19
CA PRO A 229 -1.06 43.67 -10.08
C PRO A 229 -0.29 43.56 -8.76
N PRO A 230 1.03 43.86 -8.74
CA PRO A 230 1.75 43.93 -7.49
C PRO A 230 1.11 44.95 -6.54
N PRO A 231 1.17 44.73 -5.22
CA PRO A 231 0.70 45.69 -4.23
C PRO A 231 1.22 47.11 -4.51
N ALA A 232 0.35 48.11 -4.33
CA ALA A 232 0.78 49.49 -4.42
C ALA A 232 1.91 49.75 -3.39
N ALA A 233 2.89 50.56 -3.77
CA ALA A 233 4.02 50.86 -2.90
C ALA A 233 3.52 51.44 -1.55
N GLY A 234 3.86 50.76 -0.45
CA GLY A 234 3.44 51.14 0.90
C GLY A 234 2.11 50.53 1.36
N ASP A 235 1.51 49.61 0.61
CA ASP A 235 0.37 48.83 1.11
C ASP A 235 0.82 47.87 2.23
N THR A 236 0.43 48.17 3.46
CA THR A 236 0.81 47.42 4.66
C THR A 236 -0.29 46.48 5.16
N ARG A 237 -1.34 46.24 4.36
CA ARG A 237 -2.45 45.36 4.79
C ARG A 237 -2.01 43.93 5.01
N VAL A 238 -1.01 43.47 4.26
CA VAL A 238 -0.38 42.16 4.42
C VAL A 238 1.12 42.36 4.55
N LYS A 239 1.70 41.93 5.67
CA LYS A 239 3.13 42.07 5.98
C LYS A 239 3.99 41.06 5.24
N SER A 240 3.45 39.85 5.02
CA SER A 240 4.13 38.75 4.35
C SER A 240 3.12 37.81 3.72
N PHE A 241 3.52 37.14 2.64
CA PHE A 241 2.72 36.10 2.01
C PHE A 241 3.60 34.84 1.90
N PRO A 242 3.59 33.96 2.93
CA PRO A 242 4.37 32.73 2.91
C PRO A 242 3.93 31.81 1.77
N GLN A 243 4.87 31.42 0.91
CA GLN A 243 4.61 30.51 -0.21
C GLN A 243 5.72 29.48 -0.38
N PHE A 244 5.41 28.42 -1.11
CA PHE A 244 6.45 27.56 -1.69
C PHE A 244 7.31 28.36 -2.66
N ALA A 245 8.62 28.12 -2.65
CA ALA A 245 9.57 28.77 -3.56
C ALA A 245 9.37 28.36 -5.03
N PHE A 246 8.73 27.22 -5.27
CA PHE A 246 8.54 26.63 -6.60
C PHE A 246 7.17 25.95 -6.73
N ARG A 247 6.78 25.68 -7.97
CA ARG A 247 5.51 25.03 -8.31
C ARG A 247 5.52 23.57 -7.91
N THR A 248 4.50 23.15 -7.15
CA THR A 248 4.26 21.74 -6.79
C THR A 248 2.90 21.23 -7.28
N ASP A 249 2.18 22.10 -7.99
CA ASP A 249 0.84 21.94 -8.57
C ASP A 249 0.86 21.26 -9.95
N MET A 250 2.01 20.71 -10.37
CA MET A 250 2.14 19.98 -11.65
C MET A 250 1.59 18.55 -11.59
N TYR A 251 1.22 18.05 -10.41
CA TYR A 251 0.58 16.74 -10.24
C TYR A 251 -0.93 16.87 -10.02
N PRO A 252 -1.77 15.95 -10.52
CA PRO A 252 -3.07 15.69 -9.93
C PRO A 252 -2.86 15.05 -8.54
N SER A 253 -2.62 15.88 -7.52
CA SER A 253 -2.48 15.45 -6.13
C SER A 253 -3.83 15.49 -5.40
N THR A 254 -4.89 15.04 -6.06
CA THR A 254 -6.11 14.63 -5.35
C THR A 254 -5.90 13.18 -4.94
N LEU A 255 -5.50 12.94 -3.69
CA LEU A 255 -5.85 11.66 -3.08
C LEU A 255 -7.38 11.58 -3.10
N VAL A 256 -7.91 10.65 -3.88
CA VAL A 256 -9.31 10.27 -3.78
C VAL A 256 -9.52 9.73 -2.35
N GLY A 257 -10.47 10.29 -1.60
CA GLY A 257 -10.79 9.85 -0.24
C GLY A 257 -10.26 10.72 0.92
N VAL A 258 -9.64 11.88 0.65
CA VAL A 258 -9.34 12.87 1.70
C VAL A 258 -10.54 13.80 1.92
N PRO A 259 -11.05 13.98 3.15
CA PRO A 259 -12.14 14.92 3.43
C PRO A 259 -11.71 16.37 3.20
N ASP A 260 -12.55 17.15 2.53
CA ASP A 260 -12.42 18.62 2.48
C ASP A 260 -12.54 19.20 3.90
N VAL A 261 -11.72 20.19 4.24
CA VAL A 261 -11.65 20.77 5.59
C VAL A 261 -12.22 22.19 5.59
N PRO A 262 -13.42 22.42 6.15
CA PRO A 262 -13.88 23.75 6.50
C PRO A 262 -12.86 24.54 7.31
N ALA A 263 -12.70 25.82 6.99
CA ALA A 263 -11.82 26.71 7.75
C ALA A 263 -12.31 28.15 7.71
N ARG A 264 -11.84 28.95 8.67
CA ARG A 264 -11.91 30.42 8.57
C ARG A 264 -10.56 30.98 8.19
N LEU A 265 -10.52 31.84 7.17
CA LEU A 265 -9.34 32.62 6.80
C LEU A 265 -9.44 33.97 7.49
N ALA A 266 -8.53 34.29 8.41
CA ALA A 266 -8.51 35.57 9.12
C ALA A 266 -7.27 36.38 8.76
N LEU A 267 -7.40 37.71 8.70
CA LEU A 267 -6.26 38.62 8.61
C LEU A 267 -5.96 39.17 10.00
N GLU A 268 -4.85 38.70 10.59
CA GLU A 268 -4.44 39.04 11.95
C GLU A 268 -3.03 39.59 11.93
N ASP A 269 -2.85 40.78 12.49
CA ASP A 269 -1.56 41.49 12.49
C ASP A 269 -0.88 41.58 11.11
N GLY A 270 -1.67 41.62 10.03
CA GLY A 270 -1.18 41.65 8.65
C GLY A 270 -0.70 40.29 8.12
N CYS A 271 -1.05 39.18 8.77
CA CYS A 271 -0.76 37.82 8.36
C CYS A 271 -2.07 37.03 8.14
N LEU A 272 -2.06 36.10 7.18
CA LEU A 272 -3.22 35.28 6.86
C LEU A 272 -3.21 34.00 7.70
N MET A 273 -4.09 33.95 8.71
CA MET A 273 -4.26 32.84 9.64
C MET A 273 -5.40 31.93 9.19
N LEU A 274 -5.19 30.62 9.29
CA LEU A 274 -6.21 29.61 9.07
C LEU A 274 -6.69 29.05 10.41
N TYR A 275 -7.99 28.91 10.52
CA TYR A 275 -8.69 28.23 11.60
C TYR A 275 -9.47 27.05 11.02
N PRO A 276 -8.82 25.90 10.74
CA PRO A 276 -9.51 24.73 10.21
C PRO A 276 -10.36 24.06 11.30
N GLU A 277 -11.52 23.53 10.94
CA GLU A 277 -12.36 22.77 11.87
C GLU A 277 -11.63 21.50 12.34
N GLY A 278 -11.48 21.33 13.66
CA GLY A 278 -10.80 20.19 14.25
C GLY A 278 -9.26 20.27 14.26
N GLU A 279 -8.66 21.39 13.82
CA GLU A 279 -7.22 21.63 13.88
C GLU A 279 -6.90 22.90 14.69
N GLU A 280 -5.69 22.97 15.26
CA GLU A 280 -5.18 24.20 15.87
C GLU A 280 -4.94 25.29 14.81
N PRO A 281 -5.17 26.58 15.12
CA PRO A 281 -4.93 27.69 14.20
C PRO A 281 -3.47 27.78 13.76
N ARG A 282 -3.23 28.03 12.47
CA ARG A 282 -1.87 28.06 11.88
C ARG A 282 -1.76 29.08 10.75
N MET A 283 -0.54 29.51 10.47
CA MET A 283 -0.24 30.42 9.37
C MET A 283 -0.48 29.74 8.01
N ALA A 284 -1.21 30.38 7.10
CA ALA A 284 -1.40 29.85 5.76
C ALA A 284 -0.08 29.81 4.99
N LEU A 285 0.24 28.66 4.40
CA LEU A 285 1.35 28.49 3.47
C LEU A 285 0.83 28.12 2.09
N TRP A 286 0.94 29.06 1.14
CA TRP A 286 0.29 28.97 -0.16
C TRP A 286 1.15 28.28 -1.23
N GLN A 287 0.52 27.79 -2.29
CA GLN A 287 1.25 27.31 -3.46
C GLN A 287 1.95 28.46 -4.17
N ALA A 288 3.03 28.18 -4.91
CA ALA A 288 3.65 29.16 -5.80
C ALA A 288 2.69 29.62 -6.93
N SER A 289 1.66 28.84 -7.23
CA SER A 289 0.59 29.19 -8.17
C SER A 289 -0.45 30.14 -7.60
N ASP A 290 -0.51 30.32 -6.28
CA ASP A 290 -1.44 31.24 -5.65
C ASP A 290 -0.85 32.65 -5.64
N ALA A 291 -1.71 33.65 -5.66
CA ALA A 291 -1.28 35.05 -5.62
C ALA A 291 -2.13 35.88 -4.69
N LEU A 292 -1.44 36.73 -3.91
CA LEU A 292 -2.08 37.79 -3.16
C LEU A 292 -2.65 38.83 -4.14
N ASP A 293 -3.94 39.15 -3.97
CA ASP A 293 -4.62 40.19 -4.74
C ASP A 293 -5.16 41.27 -3.81
N LEU A 294 -4.53 42.45 -3.92
CA LEU A 294 -4.81 43.66 -3.15
C LEU A 294 -5.47 44.74 -4.02
N SER A 295 -5.93 44.41 -5.24
CA SER A 295 -6.51 45.36 -6.18
C SER A 295 -7.79 46.02 -5.64
N ASP A 296 -8.50 45.34 -4.76
CA ASP A 296 -9.62 45.91 -4.01
C ASP A 296 -9.08 46.63 -2.77
N PRO A 297 -9.29 47.96 -2.62
CA PRO A 297 -8.77 48.71 -1.48
C PRO A 297 -9.41 48.31 -0.14
N ALA A 298 -10.59 47.70 -0.16
CA ALA A 298 -11.32 47.32 1.05
C ALA A 298 -11.13 45.85 1.44
N ARG A 299 -10.54 45.02 0.57
CA ARG A 299 -10.43 43.57 0.80
C ARG A 299 -9.03 43.04 0.50
N VAL A 300 -8.60 42.07 1.30
CA VAL A 300 -7.45 41.23 1.00
C VAL A 300 -7.99 39.93 0.44
N SER A 301 -7.47 39.48 -0.71
CA SER A 301 -7.90 38.23 -1.32
C SER A 301 -6.72 37.40 -1.82
N VAL A 302 -6.93 36.09 -1.93
CA VAL A 302 -5.97 35.16 -2.51
C VAL A 302 -6.62 34.51 -3.71
N LEU A 303 -5.90 34.53 -4.83
CA LEU A 303 -6.33 33.98 -6.11
C LEU A 303 -5.51 32.72 -6.41
N ASN A 304 -6.20 31.61 -6.63
CA ASN A 304 -5.60 30.42 -7.22
C ASN A 304 -5.50 30.66 -8.74
N ARG A 305 -4.28 30.75 -9.27
CA ARG A 305 -4.09 31.09 -10.70
C ARG A 305 -4.24 29.90 -11.66
N LEU A 306 -4.42 28.69 -11.12
CA LEU A 306 -4.75 27.50 -11.90
C LEU A 306 -6.26 27.38 -12.13
N GLY A 307 -7.03 27.36 -11.04
CA GLY A 307 -8.48 27.10 -11.07
C GLY A 307 -9.34 28.35 -11.02
N GLY A 308 -8.78 29.52 -10.72
CA GLY A 308 -9.51 30.79 -10.62
C GLY A 308 -10.31 30.98 -9.35
N ALA A 309 -10.26 30.02 -8.42
CA ALA A 309 -10.85 30.17 -7.11
C ALA A 309 -10.25 31.39 -6.40
N ARG A 310 -11.11 32.19 -5.78
CA ARG A 310 -10.74 33.39 -5.04
C ARG A 310 -11.38 33.35 -3.67
N VAL A 311 -10.58 33.53 -2.64
CA VAL A 311 -11.05 33.66 -1.25
C VAL A 311 -10.65 34.99 -0.68
N PHE A 312 -11.40 35.46 0.32
CA PHE A 312 -11.17 36.74 0.96
C PHE A 312 -10.71 36.53 2.40
N ALA A 313 -9.89 37.45 2.89
CA ALA A 313 -9.62 37.49 4.32
C ALA A 313 -10.90 37.78 5.11
N ASN A 314 -10.97 37.21 6.31
CA ASN A 314 -12.08 37.27 7.26
C ASN A 314 -13.37 36.59 6.78
N THR A 315 -13.27 35.62 5.87
CA THR A 315 -14.39 34.80 5.40
C THR A 315 -14.17 33.32 5.69
N ASP A 316 -15.26 32.55 5.64
CA ASP A 316 -15.20 31.10 5.74
C ASP A 316 -14.88 30.50 4.38
N ILE A 317 -13.99 29.51 4.38
CA ILE A 317 -13.44 28.86 3.20
C ILE A 317 -13.46 27.34 3.41
N VAL A 318 -13.17 26.60 2.36
CA VAL A 318 -12.93 25.16 2.44
C VAL A 318 -11.57 24.88 1.84
N LEU A 319 -10.73 24.15 2.59
CA LEU A 319 -9.43 23.66 2.13
C LEU A 319 -9.65 22.33 1.42
N MET A 320 -9.06 22.18 0.23
CA MET A 320 -9.18 21.00 -0.62
C MET A 320 -7.82 20.37 -0.91
N GLY A 321 -7.84 19.09 -1.29
CA GLY A 321 -6.65 18.33 -1.69
C GLY A 321 -5.95 17.62 -0.53
N LEU A 322 -4.80 17.01 -0.82
CA LEU A 322 -4.08 16.04 0.02
C LEU A 322 -3.84 16.48 1.49
N GLN A 323 -4.41 15.76 2.48
CA GLN A 323 -4.19 15.79 3.95
C GLN A 323 -4.72 14.46 4.57
N PRO A 324 -3.98 13.63 5.34
CA PRO A 324 -3.31 13.98 6.61
C PRO A 324 -1.81 13.57 6.64
N GLY A 325 -1.03 14.16 7.58
CA GLY A 325 0.37 13.80 7.83
C GLY A 325 1.43 14.66 7.11
N GLU A 326 1.03 15.63 6.28
CA GLU A 326 1.95 16.63 5.70
C GLU A 326 2.24 17.74 6.72
N VAL A 327 2.91 17.38 7.82
CA VAL A 327 3.26 18.30 8.92
C VAL A 327 4.48 19.17 8.57
N ASN A 328 5.29 18.72 7.60
CA ASN A 328 6.53 19.40 7.23
C ASN A 328 6.33 20.18 5.92
N PRO A 329 6.41 21.53 5.96
CA PRO A 329 6.47 22.32 4.74
C PRO A 329 7.74 21.96 3.95
N PRO A 330 7.78 22.23 2.63
CA PRO A 330 9.01 22.12 1.84
C PRO A 330 10.16 22.87 2.50
N ALA A 331 11.40 22.40 2.31
CA ALA A 331 12.58 23.03 2.92
C ALA A 331 12.80 24.49 2.46
N GLU A 332 12.28 24.86 1.30
CA GLU A 332 12.45 26.19 0.71
C GLU A 332 11.12 26.92 0.60
N LEU A 333 10.97 27.93 1.45
CA LEU A 333 9.81 28.82 1.52
C LEU A 333 10.26 30.25 1.21
N VAL A 334 9.36 31.02 0.62
CA VAL A 334 9.55 32.46 0.36
C VAL A 334 8.50 33.27 1.10
N GLY A 335 8.79 34.53 1.39
CA GLY A 335 7.81 35.43 2.03
C GLY A 335 7.47 35.04 3.47
N THR A 336 8.40 34.46 4.21
CA THR A 336 8.20 34.01 5.60
C THR A 336 8.63 35.02 6.66
N ASP A 337 9.42 36.03 6.29
CA ASP A 337 10.18 36.86 7.25
C ASP A 337 9.32 37.61 8.27
N ALA A 338 8.14 38.11 7.86
CA ALA A 338 7.25 38.90 8.72
C ALA A 338 6.02 38.12 9.24
N CYS A 339 5.84 36.87 8.80
CA CYS A 339 4.76 35.97 9.24
C CYS A 339 5.35 34.57 9.48
N PRO A 340 6.13 34.38 10.57
CA PRO A 340 6.75 33.09 10.88
C PRO A 340 5.70 32.04 11.28
N GLY A 341 6.00 30.76 11.04
CA GLY A 341 5.14 29.63 11.37
C GLY A 341 4.86 29.45 12.87
N PRO A 342 4.07 28.43 13.26
CA PRO A 342 3.82 27.19 12.52
C PRO A 342 2.89 27.35 11.31
N TYR A 343 3.21 26.64 10.22
CA TYR A 343 2.48 26.71 8.96
C TYR A 343 1.45 25.59 8.79
N ARG A 344 0.40 25.88 8.02
CA ARG A 344 -0.54 24.93 7.45
C ARG A 344 -0.51 25.07 5.93
N VAL A 345 -0.11 23.99 5.25
CA VAL A 345 -0.03 23.95 3.78
C VAL A 345 -1.43 24.06 3.19
N VAL A 346 -1.59 24.94 2.20
CA VAL A 346 -2.80 25.07 1.39
C VAL A 346 -2.53 24.47 0.01
N ARG A 347 -3.24 23.39 -0.33
CA ARG A 347 -3.14 22.69 -1.62
C ARG A 347 -4.19 23.16 -2.62
N GLY A 348 -5.40 23.39 -2.13
CA GLY A 348 -6.52 23.99 -2.85
C GLY A 348 -7.46 24.68 -1.87
N PHE A 349 -8.29 25.59 -2.39
CA PHE A 349 -9.27 26.30 -1.59
C PHE A 349 -10.44 26.80 -2.44
N LEU A 350 -11.59 27.00 -1.80
CA LEU A 350 -12.73 27.73 -2.36
C LEU A 350 -13.53 28.44 -1.27
N PRO A 351 -14.38 29.42 -1.63
CA PRO A 351 -15.35 29.99 -0.70
C PRO A 351 -16.31 28.92 -0.17
N ARG A 352 -16.64 28.99 1.12
CA ARG A 352 -17.54 28.02 1.75
C ARG A 352 -18.91 27.99 1.06
N GLU A 353 -19.44 29.15 0.66
CA GLU A 353 -20.73 29.21 -0.04
C GLU A 353 -20.72 28.49 -1.39
N VAL A 354 -19.59 28.51 -2.11
CA VAL A 354 -19.44 27.83 -3.40
C VAL A 354 -19.36 26.33 -3.17
N TRP A 355 -18.63 25.89 -2.14
CA TRP A 355 -18.54 24.48 -1.76
C TRP A 355 -19.89 23.91 -1.32
N ASP A 356 -20.60 24.61 -0.44
CA ASP A 356 -21.93 24.21 0.03
C ASP A 356 -22.91 24.11 -1.15
N ALA A 357 -22.87 25.06 -2.09
CA ALA A 357 -23.70 25.03 -3.30
C ALA A 357 -23.34 23.85 -4.22
N GLN A 358 -22.05 23.57 -4.43
CA GLN A 358 -21.58 22.45 -5.24
C GLN A 358 -21.99 21.11 -4.63
N ARG A 359 -21.84 20.93 -3.31
CA ARG A 359 -22.30 19.72 -2.61
C ARG A 359 -23.79 19.54 -2.69
N ARG A 360 -24.56 20.62 -2.50
CA ARG A 360 -26.02 20.58 -2.66
C ARG A 360 -26.41 20.14 -4.07
N GLU A 361 -25.81 20.74 -5.09
CA GLU A 361 -26.12 20.38 -6.48
C GLU A 361 -25.71 18.95 -6.81
N ALA A 362 -24.53 18.49 -6.36
CA ALA A 362 -24.09 17.10 -6.52
C ALA A 362 -25.07 16.11 -5.84
N GLY A 363 -25.47 16.39 -4.60
CA GLY A 363 -26.43 15.57 -3.87
C GLY A 363 -27.82 15.52 -4.51
N ILE A 364 -28.25 16.60 -5.17
CA ILE A 364 -29.51 16.65 -5.92
C ILE A 364 -29.37 15.92 -7.26
N ALA A 365 -28.28 16.11 -7.99
CA ALA A 365 -28.06 15.51 -9.30
C ALA A 365 -28.09 13.97 -9.23
N ASP A 366 -27.44 13.38 -8.21
CA ASP A 366 -27.45 11.94 -7.99
C ASP A 366 -28.88 11.40 -7.78
N ARG A 367 -29.71 12.13 -7.03
CA ARG A 367 -31.11 11.79 -6.76
C ARG A 367 -32.02 12.06 -7.96
N GLU A 368 -31.76 13.11 -8.74
CA GLU A 368 -32.50 13.42 -9.96
C GLU A 368 -32.41 12.27 -10.96
N ARG A 369 -31.23 11.63 -11.07
CA ARG A 369 -31.05 10.44 -11.91
C ARG A 369 -31.86 9.23 -11.43
N GLN A 370 -32.04 9.07 -10.13
CA GLN A 370 -32.83 7.97 -9.54
C GLN A 370 -34.34 8.23 -9.62
N LEU A 371 -34.76 9.47 -9.31
CA LEU A 371 -36.17 9.85 -9.18
C LEU A 371 -36.75 10.39 -10.50
N SER A 372 -35.92 10.60 -11.52
CA SER A 372 -36.31 11.16 -12.83
C SER A 372 -37.07 12.49 -12.74
N SER A 373 -36.81 13.28 -11.69
CA SER A 373 -37.47 14.57 -11.44
C SER A 373 -36.65 15.44 -10.49
N ARG A 374 -36.23 16.62 -10.97
CA ARG A 374 -35.50 17.59 -10.16
C ARG A 374 -36.27 18.07 -8.93
N ALA A 375 -37.57 18.32 -9.07
CA ALA A 375 -38.41 18.77 -7.95
C ALA A 375 -38.57 17.68 -6.87
N ALA A 376 -38.64 16.41 -7.29
CA ALA A 376 -38.65 15.29 -6.35
C ALA A 376 -37.29 15.14 -5.66
N ALA A 377 -36.19 15.25 -6.40
CA ALA A 377 -34.83 15.20 -5.88
C ALA A 377 -34.52 16.34 -4.89
N GLU A 378 -34.98 17.56 -5.16
CA GLU A 378 -34.83 18.69 -4.24
C GLU A 378 -35.62 18.49 -2.93
N ALA A 379 -36.85 17.96 -3.02
CA ALA A 379 -37.67 17.66 -1.85
C ALA A 379 -37.08 16.51 -1.01
N ASP A 380 -36.59 15.46 -1.67
CA ASP A 380 -35.93 14.31 -1.06
C ASP A 380 -34.63 14.72 -0.36
N TYR A 381 -33.76 15.48 -1.05
CA TYR A 381 -32.55 16.05 -0.47
C TYR A 381 -32.85 16.95 0.74
N ALA A 382 -33.88 17.80 0.66
CA ALA A 382 -34.26 18.65 1.79
C ALA A 382 -34.76 17.84 2.99
N ALA A 383 -35.50 16.75 2.76
CA ALA A 383 -35.94 15.84 3.81
C ALA A 383 -34.74 15.11 4.45
N ASP A 384 -33.77 14.67 3.65
CA ASP A 384 -32.54 14.05 4.14
C ASP A 384 -31.70 15.04 4.97
N MET A 385 -31.53 16.28 4.51
CA MET A 385 -30.78 17.29 5.28
C MET A 385 -31.47 17.67 6.60
N ALA A 386 -32.80 17.70 6.63
CA ALA A 386 -33.55 17.85 7.88
C ALA A 386 -33.29 16.67 8.82
N ARG A 387 -33.28 15.45 8.29
CA ARG A 387 -32.97 14.23 9.04
C ARG A 387 -31.51 14.20 9.54
N VAL A 388 -30.55 14.67 8.74
CA VAL A 388 -29.14 14.82 9.16
C VAL A 388 -29.03 15.75 10.37
N ALA A 389 -29.77 16.86 10.38
CA ALA A 389 -29.79 17.77 11.54
C ALA A 389 -30.35 17.07 12.81
N GLU A 390 -31.41 16.28 12.67
CA GLU A 390 -31.96 15.48 13.77
C GLU A 390 -30.96 14.40 14.24
N LEU A 391 -30.31 13.69 13.33
CA LEU A 391 -29.29 12.68 13.64
C LEU A 391 -28.07 13.26 14.35
N ARG A 392 -27.61 14.46 13.95
CA ARG A 392 -26.51 15.17 14.61
C ARG A 392 -26.90 15.59 16.03
N ALA A 393 -28.09 16.16 16.21
CA ALA A 393 -28.58 16.52 17.54
C ALA A 393 -28.74 15.29 18.45
N TRP A 394 -29.26 14.19 17.91
CA TRP A 394 -29.37 12.92 18.62
C TRP A 394 -27.99 12.36 18.99
N ARG A 395 -27.02 12.34 18.06
CA ARG A 395 -25.63 11.95 18.34
C ARG A 395 -25.07 12.75 19.50
N ASP A 396 -25.13 14.08 19.43
CA ASP A 396 -24.49 14.94 20.43
C ASP A 396 -25.10 14.73 21.82
N GLY A 397 -26.43 14.57 21.89
CA GLY A 397 -27.13 14.20 23.13
C GLY A 397 -26.74 12.81 23.63
N MET A 398 -26.67 11.81 22.74
CA MET A 398 -26.33 10.44 23.13
C MET A 398 -24.90 10.25 23.57
N MET A 399 -23.96 10.88 22.88
CA MET A 399 -22.55 10.85 23.29
C MET A 399 -22.37 11.48 24.68
N LEU A 400 -23.16 12.49 25.02
CA LEU A 400 -23.13 13.14 26.34
C LEU A 400 -23.79 12.29 27.44
N GLU A 401 -24.98 11.76 27.18
CA GLU A 401 -25.79 11.06 28.20
C GLU A 401 -25.39 9.60 28.40
N ARG A 402 -24.97 8.93 27.32
CA ARG A 402 -24.80 7.48 27.27
C ARG A 402 -23.44 7.06 26.71
N GLY A 403 -22.43 7.92 26.83
CA GLY A 403 -21.04 7.58 26.49
C GLY A 403 -20.49 6.39 27.31
N ASP A 404 -21.15 5.95 28.38
CA ASP A 404 -20.83 4.73 29.10
C ASP A 404 -21.07 3.45 28.27
N ILE A 405 -22.02 3.50 27.34
CA ILE A 405 -22.44 2.36 26.52
C ILE A 405 -22.28 2.65 25.02
N VAL A 406 -22.41 3.90 24.58
CA VAL A 406 -22.21 4.31 23.19
C VAL A 406 -20.75 4.70 22.99
N ALA A 407 -20.06 4.01 22.08
CA ALA A 407 -18.66 4.24 21.75
C ALA A 407 -18.49 5.42 20.80
N GLN A 408 -19.29 5.44 19.74
CA GLN A 408 -19.28 6.47 18.72
C GLN A 408 -20.56 6.36 17.88
N ILE A 409 -21.02 7.47 17.32
CA ILE A 409 -22.06 7.50 16.29
C ILE A 409 -21.50 8.26 15.08
N TRP A 410 -21.44 7.58 13.95
CA TRP A 410 -21.08 8.14 12.66
C TRP A 410 -22.34 8.51 11.88
N VAL A 411 -22.43 9.73 11.35
CA VAL A 411 -23.58 10.20 10.58
C VAL A 411 -23.16 10.31 9.11
N ASP A 412 -23.83 9.56 8.24
CA ASP A 412 -23.70 9.74 6.80
C ASP A 412 -24.60 10.90 6.36
N GLU A 413 -23.97 12.03 6.09
CA GLU A 413 -24.65 13.26 5.73
C GLU A 413 -25.23 13.22 4.32
N ASN A 414 -24.71 12.35 3.46
CA ASN A 414 -25.17 12.24 2.08
C ASN A 414 -26.42 11.36 2.00
N GLN A 415 -26.60 10.42 2.93
CA GLN A 415 -27.74 9.50 2.96
C GLN A 415 -28.77 9.83 4.06
N GLY A 416 -28.42 10.75 4.97
CA GLY A 416 -29.22 11.01 6.16
C GLY A 416 -29.41 9.74 6.99
N THR A 417 -28.36 8.92 7.10
CA THR A 417 -28.32 7.71 7.92
C THR A 417 -27.23 7.85 8.98
N ALA A 418 -27.24 6.96 9.97
CA ALA A 418 -26.16 6.88 10.94
C ALA A 418 -25.80 5.42 11.24
N HIS A 419 -24.56 5.23 11.67
CA HIS A 419 -24.07 3.98 12.23
C HIS A 419 -23.61 4.22 13.66
N MET A 420 -24.15 3.44 14.59
CA MET A 420 -23.86 3.55 16.03
C MET A 420 -23.07 2.35 16.52
N PHE A 421 -21.93 2.61 17.15
CA PHE A 421 -21.17 1.62 17.89
C PHE A 421 -21.57 1.67 19.37
N HIS A 422 -22.09 0.57 19.91
CA HIS A 422 -22.53 0.49 21.31
C HIS A 422 -22.13 -0.83 21.94
N THR A 423 -22.06 -0.91 23.27
CA THR A 423 -21.82 -2.17 23.97
C THR A 423 -23.08 -3.04 24.02
N ASP A 424 -22.93 -4.32 24.37
CA ASP A 424 -24.04 -5.27 24.56
C ASP A 424 -24.93 -4.93 25.77
N GLY A 425 -24.57 -3.92 26.57
CA GLY A 425 -25.36 -3.41 27.69
C GLY A 425 -26.66 -2.69 27.31
N ALA A 426 -26.91 -2.44 26.02
CA ALA A 426 -28.16 -1.90 25.51
C ALA A 426 -28.45 -2.37 24.08
N THR A 427 -29.69 -2.23 23.63
CA THR A 427 -30.08 -2.50 22.24
C THR A 427 -30.30 -1.21 21.47
N ARG A 428 -30.13 -1.29 20.15
CA ARG A 428 -30.43 -0.19 19.22
C ARG A 428 -31.83 0.41 19.46
N GLU A 429 -32.84 -0.42 19.68
CA GLU A 429 -34.23 0.00 19.87
C GLU A 429 -34.42 0.82 21.16
N THR A 430 -33.54 0.63 22.15
CA THR A 430 -33.57 1.38 23.41
C THR A 430 -32.76 2.68 23.38
N LEU A 431 -31.79 2.78 22.47
CA LEU A 431 -30.90 3.94 22.33
C LEU A 431 -31.35 4.91 21.22
N VAL A 432 -32.03 4.39 20.19
CA VAL A 432 -32.45 5.17 19.02
C VAL A 432 -33.94 5.53 19.13
N PRO A 433 -34.30 6.83 19.06
CA PRO A 433 -35.68 7.28 19.02
C PRO A 433 -36.48 6.60 17.90
N PRO A 434 -37.75 6.22 18.09
CA PRO A 434 -38.55 5.51 17.09
C PRO A 434 -38.57 6.16 15.71
N ALA A 435 -38.54 7.50 15.64
CA ALA A 435 -38.50 8.24 14.38
C ALA A 435 -37.19 8.05 13.58
N LEU A 436 -36.07 7.78 14.26
CA LEU A 436 -34.76 7.64 13.64
C LEU A 436 -34.38 6.17 13.39
N GLN A 437 -35.07 5.21 14.01
CA GLN A 437 -34.75 3.77 13.90
C GLN A 437 -34.64 3.25 12.45
N PRO A 438 -35.45 3.66 11.47
CA PRO A 438 -35.28 3.20 10.09
C PRO A 438 -33.96 3.64 9.43
N HIS A 439 -33.29 4.64 9.99
CA HIS A 439 -32.12 5.32 9.41
C HIS A 439 -30.84 5.11 10.21
N VAL A 440 -30.90 4.37 11.32
CA VAL A 440 -29.75 4.08 12.18
C VAL A 440 -29.46 2.59 12.16
N THR A 441 -28.25 2.24 11.71
CA THR A 441 -27.67 0.91 11.89
C THR A 441 -26.79 0.89 13.13
N ALA A 442 -26.53 -0.30 13.67
CA ALA A 442 -25.76 -0.42 14.89
C ALA A 442 -24.85 -1.66 14.88
N GLN A 443 -23.71 -1.54 15.54
CA GLN A 443 -22.75 -2.61 15.76
C GLN A 443 -22.39 -2.68 17.25
N ILE A 444 -22.31 -3.92 17.76
CA ILE A 444 -21.86 -4.17 19.12
C ILE A 444 -20.34 -4.09 19.18
N VAL A 445 -19.81 -3.30 20.11
CA VAL A 445 -18.36 -3.11 20.34
C VAL A 445 -17.98 -3.35 21.81
N PRO A 446 -16.70 -3.60 22.12
CA PRO A 446 -16.30 -4.01 23.47
C PRO A 446 -16.40 -2.92 24.55
N GLN A 447 -16.31 -1.64 24.19
CA GLN A 447 -16.19 -0.53 25.14
C GLN A 447 -17.03 0.68 24.74
N GLY A 448 -17.57 1.41 25.72
CA GLY A 448 -18.22 2.71 25.53
C GLY A 448 -17.22 3.87 25.41
N GLY A 449 -17.67 5.02 24.91
CA GLY A 449 -16.83 6.17 24.55
C GLY A 449 -16.19 6.86 25.76
N ASN A 450 -16.82 6.77 26.94
CA ASN A 450 -16.28 7.29 28.20
C ASN A 450 -15.01 6.54 28.60
N ALA A 451 -15.03 5.21 28.55
CA ALA A 451 -13.87 4.38 28.88
C ALA A 451 -12.70 4.63 27.91
N LEU A 452 -13.01 4.77 26.61
CA LEU A 452 -12.02 5.08 25.59
C LEU A 452 -11.44 6.50 25.73
N SER A 453 -12.27 7.50 26.04
CA SER A 453 -11.79 8.87 26.30
C SER A 453 -10.94 8.94 27.56
N GLU A 454 -11.36 8.28 28.64
CA GLU A 454 -10.57 8.22 29.89
C GLU A 454 -9.21 7.56 29.65
N ALA A 455 -9.18 6.45 28.89
CA ALA A 455 -7.93 5.79 28.51
C ALA A 455 -7.02 6.69 27.66
N ARG A 456 -7.60 7.43 26.69
CA ARG A 456 -6.90 8.41 25.84
C ARG A 456 -6.27 9.52 26.67
N ASP A 457 -7.02 10.10 27.59
CA ASP A 457 -6.54 11.22 28.40
C ASP A 457 -5.50 10.74 29.42
N ALA A 458 -5.69 9.56 30.00
CA ALA A 458 -4.73 8.95 30.91
C ALA A 458 -3.39 8.65 30.23
N ILE A 459 -3.39 8.08 29.02
CA ILE A 459 -2.16 7.79 28.29
C ILE A 459 -1.46 9.06 27.82
N ALA A 460 -2.22 10.07 27.36
CA ALA A 460 -1.67 11.38 26.99
C ALA A 460 -0.93 12.03 28.17
N ALA A 461 -1.55 12.07 29.35
CA ALA A 461 -0.94 12.62 30.57
C ALA A 461 0.27 11.80 31.07
N GLN A 462 0.30 10.48 30.83
CA GLN A 462 1.46 9.66 31.16
C GLN A 462 2.62 9.93 30.20
N MET A 463 2.35 10.03 28.90
CA MET A 463 3.36 10.34 27.88
C MET A 463 3.98 11.72 28.10
N GLU A 464 3.18 12.74 28.39
CA GLU A 464 3.66 14.08 28.70
C GLU A 464 4.62 14.07 29.90
N ARG A 465 4.24 13.43 31.01
CA ARG A 465 5.07 13.31 32.21
C ARG A 465 6.37 12.54 31.98
N ALA A 466 6.35 11.57 31.07
CA ALA A 466 7.52 10.76 30.72
C ALA A 466 8.37 11.39 29.61
N GLY A 467 7.95 12.50 28.99
CA GLY A 467 8.63 13.12 27.86
C GLY A 467 8.57 12.27 26.58
N LEU A 468 7.51 11.48 26.40
CA LEU A 468 7.31 10.58 25.27
C LEU A 468 6.49 11.26 24.18
N THR A 469 6.78 10.94 22.91
CA THR A 469 6.07 11.50 21.75
C THR A 469 5.46 10.37 20.91
N GLY A 470 4.18 10.51 20.56
CA GLY A 470 3.42 9.59 19.72
C GLY A 470 2.06 10.18 19.35
N GLU A 471 1.44 9.67 18.28
CA GLU A 471 0.08 10.05 17.87
C GLU A 471 -0.93 9.16 18.60
N ILE A 472 -1.87 9.76 19.33
CA ILE A 472 -2.89 9.03 20.08
C ILE A 472 -4.20 9.11 19.30
N TYR A 473 -4.86 7.97 19.12
CA TYR A 473 -6.18 7.90 18.48
C TYR A 473 -7.08 6.86 19.16
N VAL A 474 -8.39 6.97 18.93
CA VAL A 474 -9.38 6.04 19.47
C VAL A 474 -9.84 5.10 18.36
N GLU A 475 -9.82 3.79 18.62
CA GLU A 475 -10.39 2.75 17.77
C GLU A 475 -11.65 2.18 18.44
N PRO A 476 -12.85 2.72 18.12
CA PRO A 476 -14.10 2.32 18.75
C PRO A 476 -14.59 0.91 18.38
N ILE A 477 -14.22 0.36 17.21
CA ILE A 477 -14.62 -0.98 16.77
C ILE A 477 -13.87 -2.04 17.59
N GLY A 478 -12.55 -1.93 17.64
CA GLY A 478 -11.69 -2.78 18.46
C GLY A 478 -11.78 -2.48 19.96
N GLY A 479 -12.37 -1.33 20.34
CA GLY A 479 -12.54 -0.93 21.73
C GLY A 479 -11.22 -0.62 22.44
N TYR A 480 -10.29 0.04 21.76
CA TYR A 480 -8.98 0.42 22.33
C TYR A 480 -8.54 1.82 21.91
N VAL A 481 -7.47 2.32 22.55
CA VAL A 481 -6.76 3.54 22.22
C VAL A 481 -5.41 3.17 21.62
N GLY A 482 -5.19 3.56 20.37
CA GLY A 482 -3.93 3.35 19.68
C GLY A 482 -2.95 4.48 19.96
N VAL A 483 -1.66 4.15 20.13
CA VAL A 483 -0.57 5.11 20.21
C VAL A 483 0.46 4.78 19.15
N ARG A 484 0.47 5.54 18.05
CA ARG A 484 1.47 5.37 16.98
C ARG A 484 2.80 5.98 17.39
N VAL A 485 3.85 5.16 17.39
CA VAL A 485 5.20 5.53 17.82
C VAL A 485 6.21 5.31 16.70
N LYS A 486 7.08 6.30 16.48
CA LYS A 486 8.17 6.24 15.47
C LYS A 486 9.45 5.57 16.00
N ASP A 487 9.63 5.57 17.30
CA ASP A 487 10.76 4.94 17.99
C ASP A 487 10.28 4.41 19.33
N LEU A 488 10.40 3.11 19.53
CA LEU A 488 9.91 2.41 20.72
C LEU A 488 10.93 2.44 21.87
N ALA A 489 12.21 2.70 21.58
CA ALA A 489 13.26 2.66 22.58
C ALA A 489 12.98 3.58 23.79
N PRO A 490 12.52 4.84 23.61
CA PRO A 490 12.16 5.71 24.74
C PRO A 490 11.00 5.15 25.59
N PHE A 491 10.00 4.52 24.96
CA PHE A 491 8.87 3.91 25.66
C PHE A 491 9.31 2.71 26.50
N SER A 492 10.15 1.84 25.95
CA SER A 492 10.74 0.72 26.70
C SER A 492 11.57 1.19 27.88
N GLN A 493 12.46 2.17 27.68
CA GLN A 493 13.28 2.73 28.76
C GLN A 493 12.42 3.34 29.87
N ALA A 494 11.36 4.08 29.51
CA ALA A 494 10.42 4.62 30.48
C ALA A 494 9.65 3.52 31.22
N ALA A 495 9.28 2.44 30.54
CA ALA A 495 8.57 1.31 31.14
C ALA A 495 9.46 0.54 32.14
N VAL A 496 10.69 0.22 31.75
CA VAL A 496 11.70 -0.40 32.64
C VAL A 496 11.99 0.48 33.85
N ALA A 497 12.02 1.80 33.68
CA ALA A 497 12.20 2.75 34.78
C ALA A 497 10.93 2.95 35.65
N GLY A 498 9.82 2.28 35.34
CA GLY A 498 8.54 2.44 36.03
C GLY A 498 7.88 3.81 35.84
N LYS A 499 8.30 4.58 34.83
CA LYS A 499 7.75 5.90 34.49
C LYS A 499 6.58 5.81 33.51
N PHE A 500 6.46 4.68 32.82
CA PHE A 500 5.43 4.42 31.82
C PHE A 500 4.88 3.01 32.01
N THR A 501 3.58 2.82 31.77
CA THR A 501 2.91 1.53 31.87
C THR A 501 1.79 1.51 30.85
N VAL A 502 1.73 0.54 29.96
CA VAL A 502 0.65 0.47 28.96
C VAL A 502 -0.65 0.04 29.65
N PRO A 503 -1.69 0.91 29.70
CA PRO A 503 -2.98 0.54 30.30
C PRO A 503 -3.72 -0.55 29.50
N PRO A 504 -4.69 -1.26 30.09
CA PRO A 504 -5.38 -2.38 29.43
C PRO A 504 -6.09 -2.03 28.11
N LEU A 505 -6.61 -0.81 27.99
CA LEU A 505 -7.30 -0.34 26.78
C LEU A 505 -6.35 0.31 25.78
N VAL A 506 -5.05 0.36 26.04
CA VAL A 506 -4.08 1.05 25.18
C VAL A 506 -3.26 0.03 24.41
N ARG A 507 -3.05 0.30 23.12
CA ARG A 507 -2.14 -0.46 22.27
C ARG A 507 -1.07 0.46 21.71
N LEU A 508 0.19 0.05 21.84
CA LEU A 508 1.28 0.71 21.15
C LEU A 508 1.30 0.19 19.71
N GLU A 509 1.18 1.10 18.76
CA GLU A 509 1.25 0.82 17.34
C GLU A 509 2.53 1.36 16.78
N MET A 510 3.20 0.53 16.01
CA MET A 510 4.54 0.82 15.56
C MET A 510 4.55 0.88 14.05
N ASP A 511 5.43 1.72 13.50
CA ASP A 511 5.72 1.67 12.07
C ASP A 511 6.26 0.27 11.76
N ASN A 512 5.48 -0.49 10.98
CA ASN A 512 5.81 -1.86 10.61
C ASN A 512 7.18 -1.89 9.91
N GLN A 513 8.12 -2.58 10.54
CA GLN A 513 9.47 -2.73 10.04
C GLN A 513 9.62 -4.06 9.30
N SER A 514 9.77 -4.01 7.98
CA SER A 514 10.14 -5.17 7.15
C SER A 514 11.65 -5.31 7.02
N ALA A 515 12.18 -6.48 6.70
CA ALA A 515 13.61 -6.65 6.39
C ALA A 515 14.08 -5.70 5.28
N ILE A 516 15.35 -5.30 5.35
CA ILE A 516 15.95 -4.29 4.48
C ILE A 516 16.12 -4.86 3.07
N TYR A 517 15.36 -4.30 2.14
CA TYR A 517 15.48 -4.60 0.73
C TYR A 517 16.54 -3.70 0.08
N ARG A 518 17.73 -4.26 -0.14
CA ARG A 518 18.83 -3.55 -0.81
C ARG A 518 18.52 -3.35 -2.29
N GLN A 519 18.59 -2.09 -2.71
CA GLN A 519 18.29 -1.65 -4.08
C GLN A 519 19.52 -1.75 -5.01
N ASP A 520 20.71 -1.80 -4.44
CA ASP A 520 22.01 -1.76 -5.15
C ASP A 520 22.52 -3.15 -5.59
N LEU A 521 21.70 -4.19 -5.48
CA LEU A 521 22.09 -5.56 -5.77
C LEU A 521 21.95 -5.90 -7.27
N PRO A 522 22.86 -6.67 -7.87
CA PRO A 522 22.77 -7.10 -9.27
C PRO A 522 21.46 -7.83 -9.60
N ILE A 523 20.94 -8.63 -8.68
CA ILE A 523 19.65 -9.32 -8.81
C ILE A 523 18.47 -8.37 -9.10
N ARG A 524 18.61 -7.05 -8.92
CA ARG A 524 17.55 -6.08 -9.22
C ARG A 524 17.45 -5.70 -10.69
N SER A 525 18.47 -5.97 -11.50
CA SER A 525 18.36 -5.77 -12.95
C SER A 525 17.41 -6.77 -13.61
N ASP A 526 17.12 -7.88 -12.91
CA ASP A 526 16.18 -8.93 -13.32
C ASP A 526 15.23 -9.27 -12.17
N PRO A 527 13.98 -8.78 -12.19
CA PRO A 527 13.00 -9.05 -11.14
C PRO A 527 12.74 -10.54 -10.88
N ASP A 528 12.92 -11.42 -11.87
CA ASP A 528 12.67 -12.86 -11.75
C ASP A 528 13.85 -13.62 -11.13
N ALA A 529 15.04 -13.01 -11.08
CA ALA A 529 16.24 -13.64 -10.54
C ALA A 529 16.12 -14.02 -9.05
N ILE A 530 15.13 -13.46 -8.33
CA ILE A 530 14.78 -13.87 -6.97
C ILE A 530 14.36 -15.35 -6.88
N TRP A 531 13.80 -15.90 -7.96
CA TRP A 531 13.25 -17.25 -8.00
C TRP A 531 14.25 -18.30 -8.47
N TYR A 532 15.29 -17.90 -9.21
CA TYR A 532 16.22 -18.83 -9.87
C TYR A 532 16.83 -19.90 -8.95
N PRO A 533 17.25 -19.59 -7.71
CA PRO A 533 17.76 -20.62 -6.81
C PRO A 533 16.71 -21.68 -6.43
N LEU A 534 15.43 -21.30 -6.37
CA LEU A 534 14.35 -22.23 -6.07
C LEU A 534 14.03 -23.10 -7.29
N GLU A 535 14.03 -22.52 -8.49
CA GLU A 535 13.79 -23.25 -9.74
C GLU A 535 14.89 -24.26 -10.08
N ALA A 536 16.11 -23.99 -9.63
CA ALA A 536 17.24 -24.91 -9.74
C ALA A 536 17.15 -26.13 -8.80
N HIS A 537 16.15 -26.18 -7.89
CA HIS A 537 15.96 -27.31 -6.98
C HIS A 537 15.61 -28.59 -7.76
N SER A 538 16.20 -29.73 -7.38
CA SER A 538 16.03 -31.00 -8.12
C SER A 538 14.58 -31.47 -8.24
N ASP A 539 13.78 -31.18 -7.21
CA ASP A 539 12.38 -31.58 -7.15
C ASP A 539 11.42 -30.57 -7.78
N PHE A 540 11.91 -29.40 -8.22
CA PHE A 540 11.05 -28.28 -8.64
C PHE A 540 10.03 -28.69 -9.71
N ALA A 541 10.50 -29.33 -10.78
CA ALA A 541 9.64 -29.76 -11.88
C ALA A 541 8.57 -30.77 -11.43
N ALA A 542 8.94 -31.73 -10.57
CA ALA A 542 8.05 -32.77 -10.11
C ALA A 542 7.02 -32.27 -9.08
N ILE A 543 7.42 -31.34 -8.20
CA ILE A 543 6.49 -30.66 -7.28
C ILE A 543 5.51 -29.82 -8.10
N ARG A 544 5.99 -29.09 -9.12
CA ARG A 544 5.12 -28.29 -9.98
C ARG A 544 4.07 -29.14 -10.70
N GLU A 545 4.45 -30.30 -11.24
CA GLU A 545 3.51 -31.23 -11.85
C GLU A 545 2.46 -31.73 -10.83
N LEU A 546 2.90 -32.07 -9.62
CA LEU A 546 2.00 -32.49 -8.54
C LEU A 546 1.02 -31.38 -8.13
N VAL A 547 1.50 -30.13 -8.05
CA VAL A 547 0.68 -28.98 -7.70
C VAL A 547 -0.35 -28.71 -8.78
N ALA A 548 0.06 -28.68 -10.05
CA ALA A 548 -0.85 -28.45 -11.19
C ALA A 548 -2.02 -29.45 -11.23
N GLU A 549 -1.78 -30.68 -10.76
CA GLU A 549 -2.80 -31.72 -10.70
C GLU A 549 -3.65 -31.73 -9.43
N THR A 550 -3.32 -30.94 -8.41
CA THR A 550 -3.98 -30.96 -7.10
C THR A 550 -5.06 -29.87 -7.00
N PRO A 551 -6.37 -30.20 -7.00
CA PRO A 551 -7.42 -29.20 -6.83
C PRO A 551 -7.32 -28.50 -5.46
N ILE A 552 -7.48 -27.18 -5.47
CA ILE A 552 -7.47 -26.31 -4.29
C ILE A 552 -8.77 -25.51 -4.21
N MET A 553 -9.18 -25.13 -3.00
CA MET A 553 -10.43 -24.38 -2.81
C MET A 553 -10.24 -22.91 -3.20
N ARG A 554 -11.05 -22.42 -4.13
CA ARG A 554 -11.12 -21.02 -4.55
C ARG A 554 -12.51 -20.44 -4.28
N PRO A 555 -12.61 -19.15 -3.90
CA PRO A 555 -13.90 -18.48 -3.81
C PRO A 555 -14.41 -18.15 -5.22
N GLU A 556 -15.66 -18.50 -5.52
CA GLU A 556 -16.43 -18.04 -6.66
C GLU A 556 -17.45 -17.00 -6.17
N PRO A 557 -17.60 -15.86 -6.87
CA PRO A 557 -18.63 -14.90 -6.55
C PRO A 557 -20.04 -15.53 -6.70
N PRO A 558 -21.05 -15.01 -5.98
CA PRO A 558 -22.41 -15.54 -6.02
C PRO A 558 -22.99 -15.48 -7.44
N ARG A 559 -23.73 -16.52 -7.84
CA ARG A 559 -24.45 -16.51 -9.12
C ARG A 559 -25.64 -15.55 -9.05
N PRO A 560 -26.24 -15.16 -10.20
CA PRO A 560 -27.45 -14.34 -10.20
C PRO A 560 -28.56 -14.95 -9.32
N GLY A 561 -28.95 -14.22 -8.26
CA GLY A 561 -29.96 -14.65 -7.29
C GLY A 561 -29.41 -15.26 -5.99
N GLU A 562 -28.08 -15.45 -5.89
CA GLU A 562 -27.39 -15.84 -4.67
C GLU A 562 -26.77 -14.61 -3.98
N THR A 563 -26.60 -14.65 -2.66
CA THR A 563 -26.01 -13.56 -1.86
C THR A 563 -24.73 -13.95 -1.13
N GLU A 564 -24.33 -15.22 -1.22
CA GLU A 564 -23.17 -15.78 -0.52
C GLU A 564 -22.14 -16.33 -1.52
N ASP A 565 -20.86 -16.06 -1.27
CA ASP A 565 -19.75 -16.64 -2.03
C ASP A 565 -19.73 -18.17 -1.87
N ARG A 566 -19.33 -18.88 -2.93
CA ARG A 566 -19.17 -20.34 -2.91
C ARG A 566 -17.71 -20.73 -2.98
N TRP A 567 -17.35 -21.79 -2.27
CA TRP A 567 -16.02 -22.39 -2.37
C TRP A 567 -16.05 -23.57 -3.33
N VAL A 568 -15.21 -23.53 -4.36
CA VAL A 568 -15.13 -24.59 -5.38
C VAL A 568 -13.70 -25.11 -5.46
N ALA A 569 -13.56 -26.43 -5.52
CA ALA A 569 -12.28 -27.09 -5.76
C ALA A 569 -11.92 -26.95 -7.24
N GLN A 570 -10.82 -26.28 -7.54
CA GLN A 570 -10.34 -26.09 -8.91
C GLN A 570 -8.83 -26.36 -8.97
N LYS A 571 -8.35 -26.94 -10.07
CA LYS A 571 -6.90 -27.11 -10.28
C LYS A 571 -6.23 -25.74 -10.31
N PRO A 572 -5.07 -25.56 -9.65
CA PRO A 572 -4.31 -24.37 -9.80
C PRO A 572 -3.84 -24.33 -11.24
N SER A 573 -4.13 -23.21 -11.82
CA SER A 573 -3.23 -22.47 -12.65
C SER A 573 -1.77 -22.94 -12.81
N ARG A 574 -1.18 -22.86 -14.00
CA ARG A 574 0.28 -22.91 -14.22
C ARG A 574 1.06 -21.88 -13.38
N ALA A 575 0.45 -20.76 -12.92
CA ALA A 575 1.03 -19.63 -12.13
C ALA A 575 0.83 -19.93 -10.70
N GLY A 576 -0.41 -20.26 -10.34
CA GLY A 576 -0.73 -20.79 -9.05
C GLY A 576 0.23 -21.92 -8.74
N SER A 577 0.41 -22.88 -9.64
CA SER A 577 1.37 -23.97 -9.47
C SER A 577 2.81 -23.51 -9.46
N LEU A 578 3.25 -22.59 -10.33
CA LEU A 578 4.62 -22.06 -10.30
C LEU A 578 4.92 -21.35 -8.97
N GLN A 579 4.08 -20.38 -8.61
CA GLN A 579 4.18 -19.58 -7.39
C GLN A 579 4.05 -20.46 -6.13
N GLN A 580 3.09 -21.38 -6.08
CA GLN A 580 2.97 -22.35 -4.99
C GLN A 580 4.23 -23.21 -4.91
N THR A 581 4.79 -23.65 -6.05
CA THR A 581 6.03 -24.43 -6.06
C THR A 581 7.19 -23.61 -5.52
N HIS A 582 7.33 -22.34 -5.92
CA HIS A 582 8.33 -21.44 -5.34
C HIS A 582 8.19 -21.39 -3.82
N PHE A 583 6.98 -21.17 -3.30
CA PHE A 583 6.77 -21.11 -1.85
C PHE A 583 7.02 -22.45 -1.16
N LEU A 584 6.57 -23.57 -1.72
CA LEU A 584 6.82 -24.90 -1.16
C LEU A 584 8.33 -25.18 -1.06
N ILE A 585 9.10 -24.87 -2.11
CA ILE A 585 10.56 -24.98 -2.10
C ILE A 585 11.21 -23.98 -1.14
N ALA A 586 10.73 -22.74 -1.08
CA ALA A 586 11.22 -21.73 -0.15
C ALA A 586 10.99 -22.15 1.31
N PHE A 587 9.87 -22.81 1.62
CA PHE A 587 9.58 -23.43 2.92
C PHE A 587 10.37 -24.73 3.15
N GLY A 588 11.15 -25.19 2.17
CA GLY A 588 12.04 -26.34 2.28
C GLY A 588 11.41 -27.69 1.96
N ARG A 589 10.22 -27.72 1.33
CA ARG A 589 9.52 -28.97 1.03
C ARG A 589 10.17 -29.72 -0.12
N THR A 590 10.34 -31.02 0.05
CA THR A 590 10.73 -31.95 -1.01
C THR A 590 9.51 -32.68 -1.57
N LEU A 591 9.62 -33.27 -2.77
CA LEU A 591 8.53 -34.05 -3.36
C LEU A 591 8.14 -35.22 -2.46
N ARG A 592 9.16 -35.89 -1.90
CA ARG A 592 8.98 -37.05 -1.03
C ARG A 592 8.22 -36.67 0.25
N GLU A 593 8.58 -35.55 0.89
CA GLU A 593 7.86 -35.04 2.07
C GLU A 593 6.39 -34.76 1.76
N ILE A 594 6.12 -34.08 0.64
CA ILE A 594 4.74 -33.77 0.23
C ILE A 594 3.94 -35.07 0.06
N GLN A 595 4.50 -36.07 -0.61
CA GLN A 595 3.83 -37.35 -0.84
C GLN A 595 3.58 -38.14 0.46
N VAL A 596 4.54 -38.14 1.38
CA VAL A 596 4.42 -38.77 2.71
C VAL A 596 3.30 -38.12 3.49
N LEU A 597 3.32 -36.79 3.60
CA LEU A 597 2.31 -36.05 4.34
C LEU A 597 0.91 -36.28 3.74
N ARG A 598 0.78 -36.26 2.41
CA ARG A 598 -0.50 -36.52 1.73
C ARG A 598 -1.01 -37.93 1.99
N THR A 599 -0.13 -38.91 2.05
CA THR A 599 -0.49 -40.30 2.39
C THR A 599 -1.01 -40.41 3.83
N ALA A 600 -0.47 -39.59 4.75
CA ALA A 600 -0.93 -39.47 6.12
C ALA A 600 -2.17 -38.57 6.30
N GLY A 601 -2.73 -38.02 5.21
CA GLY A 601 -3.93 -37.17 5.24
C GLY A 601 -3.66 -35.67 5.43
N PHE A 602 -2.40 -35.24 5.34
CA PHE A 602 -2.00 -33.84 5.46
C PHE A 602 -1.51 -33.30 4.11
N ASP A 603 -2.12 -32.24 3.58
CA ASP A 603 -1.76 -31.73 2.24
C ASP A 603 -1.03 -30.38 2.32
N PRO A 604 0.32 -30.34 2.17
CA PRO A 604 1.09 -29.10 2.16
C PRO A 604 0.70 -28.11 1.06
N ILE A 605 0.16 -28.60 -0.07
CA ILE A 605 -0.26 -27.76 -1.20
C ILE A 605 -1.51 -26.97 -0.80
N ALA A 606 -2.50 -27.66 -0.23
CA ALA A 606 -3.70 -27.01 0.31
C ALA A 606 -3.37 -26.06 1.47
N ALA A 607 -2.46 -26.48 2.36
CA ALA A 607 -2.05 -25.69 3.51
C ALA A 607 -1.37 -24.36 3.13
N GLN A 608 -0.63 -24.33 2.02
CA GLN A 608 -0.05 -23.09 1.49
C GLN A 608 -1.14 -22.14 0.99
N GLU A 609 -2.17 -22.65 0.31
CA GLU A 609 -3.28 -21.80 -0.19
C GLU A 609 -4.15 -21.27 0.94
N ASP A 610 -4.29 -22.03 2.02
CA ASP A 610 -5.00 -21.62 3.22
C ASP A 610 -4.31 -20.47 3.98
N MET A 611 -3.06 -20.11 3.63
CA MET A 611 -2.33 -18.96 4.19
C MET A 611 -3.09 -17.64 4.09
N ASN A 612 -3.99 -17.51 3.12
CA ASN A 612 -4.83 -16.32 2.92
C ASN A 612 -6.13 -16.37 3.74
N GLY A 613 -6.01 -16.54 5.07
CA GLY A 613 -7.12 -16.39 6.02
C GLY A 613 -7.93 -17.65 6.35
N ARG A 614 -7.47 -18.86 5.96
CA ARG A 614 -8.13 -20.14 6.27
C ARG A 614 -7.25 -21.10 7.10
N GLN A 615 -6.18 -20.58 7.69
CA GLN A 615 -5.18 -21.40 8.36
C GLN A 615 -5.67 -21.99 9.68
N THR A 616 -5.58 -23.32 9.77
CA THR A 616 -5.63 -24.06 11.04
C THR A 616 -4.23 -24.25 11.63
N VAL A 617 -4.15 -24.74 12.87
CA VAL A 617 -2.88 -25.09 13.53
C VAL A 617 -2.10 -26.12 12.72
N GLU A 618 -2.79 -27.13 12.17
CA GLU A 618 -2.22 -28.23 11.39
C GLU A 618 -1.68 -27.72 10.04
N THR A 619 -2.46 -26.94 9.31
CA THR A 619 -2.01 -26.37 8.01
C THR A 619 -0.79 -25.46 8.19
N ARG A 620 -0.73 -24.69 9.28
CA ARG A 620 0.47 -23.91 9.64
C ARG A 620 1.67 -24.79 9.97
N ALA A 621 1.44 -25.93 10.63
CA ALA A 621 2.51 -26.87 10.92
C ALA A 621 3.12 -27.49 9.64
N LEU A 622 2.36 -27.56 8.55
CA LEU A 622 2.81 -28.06 7.25
C LEU A 622 3.70 -27.09 6.47
N VAL A 623 3.85 -25.83 6.87
CA VAL A 623 4.76 -24.88 6.22
C VAL A 623 6.03 -24.57 7.04
N ALA A 624 6.03 -24.80 8.34
CA ALA A 624 7.24 -24.70 9.16
C ALA A 624 8.17 -25.92 8.93
N SER A 625 9.49 -25.75 9.00
CA SER A 625 10.41 -26.90 9.09
C SER A 625 10.33 -27.47 10.50
N ASP A 626 10.58 -26.61 11.48
CA ASP A 626 10.66 -26.92 12.90
C ASP A 626 9.59 -26.16 13.68
N ILE A 627 8.97 -26.84 14.64
CA ILE A 627 8.10 -26.23 15.64
C ILE A 627 8.66 -26.62 17.00
N VAL A 628 9.13 -25.64 17.75
CA VAL A 628 9.82 -25.87 19.02
C VAL A 628 9.20 -25.04 20.13
N LEU A 629 9.25 -25.60 21.34
CA LEU A 629 9.17 -24.83 22.57
C LEU A 629 10.57 -24.37 22.93
N ALA A 630 10.78 -23.08 23.10
CA ALA A 630 12.10 -22.53 23.38
C ALA A 630 12.08 -21.37 24.38
N GLU A 631 13.22 -21.18 25.03
CA GLU A 631 13.50 -20.07 25.94
C GLU A 631 14.53 -19.12 25.31
N PRO A 632 14.32 -17.80 25.37
CA PRO A 632 15.33 -16.88 24.88
C PRO A 632 16.51 -16.84 25.85
N VAL A 633 17.72 -16.99 25.30
CA VAL A 633 18.99 -16.95 26.05
C VAL A 633 19.87 -15.75 25.68
N GLY A 634 19.53 -15.04 24.60
CA GLY A 634 20.18 -13.79 24.23
C GLY A 634 19.38 -13.05 23.17
N ILE A 635 19.37 -11.72 23.25
CA ILE A 635 18.68 -10.82 22.34
C ILE A 635 19.71 -9.78 21.90
N ASP A 636 19.91 -9.65 20.60
CA ASP A 636 20.72 -8.57 20.03
C ASP A 636 19.86 -7.72 19.12
N ILE A 637 19.40 -6.57 19.63
CA ILE A 637 18.52 -5.64 18.92
C ILE A 637 19.24 -4.85 17.82
N ALA A 638 20.56 -4.91 17.74
CA ALA A 638 21.40 -4.15 16.83
C ALA A 638 22.36 -5.05 16.04
N ASP A 639 21.90 -6.25 15.67
CA ASP A 639 22.66 -7.22 14.89
C ASP A 639 22.40 -7.06 13.38
N SER A 640 22.82 -5.94 12.81
CA SER A 640 22.72 -5.72 11.37
C SER A 640 23.65 -6.64 10.58
N GLY A 641 23.20 -7.17 9.45
CA GLY A 641 23.99 -8.06 8.59
C GLY A 641 23.71 -7.87 7.10
N PRO A 642 24.51 -8.50 6.22
CA PRO A 642 24.27 -8.46 4.78
C PRO A 642 22.95 -9.16 4.38
N ASP A 643 22.39 -10.00 5.26
CA ASP A 643 21.13 -10.73 5.08
C ASP A 643 19.86 -9.86 5.12
N GLY A 644 19.99 -8.56 5.38
CA GLY A 644 18.88 -7.60 5.38
C GLY A 644 18.06 -7.56 6.67
N PHE A 645 18.34 -8.43 7.65
CA PHE A 645 17.69 -8.40 8.96
C PHE A 645 18.43 -7.46 9.94
N SER A 646 17.77 -7.05 11.02
CA SER A 646 18.27 -5.99 11.90
C SER A 646 18.59 -6.46 13.32
N SER A 647 18.07 -7.61 13.72
CA SER A 647 18.32 -8.17 15.03
C SER A 647 18.39 -9.69 14.98
N SER A 648 18.88 -10.26 16.07
CA SER A 648 18.84 -11.69 16.30
C SER A 648 18.39 -12.06 17.71
N VAL A 649 17.76 -13.23 17.81
CA VAL A 649 17.46 -13.87 19.09
C VAL A 649 18.09 -15.26 19.10
N ARG A 650 18.73 -15.59 20.21
CA ARG A 650 19.25 -16.92 20.51
C ARG A 650 18.27 -17.64 21.43
N TRP A 651 17.89 -18.84 21.03
CA TRP A 651 16.85 -19.64 21.66
C TRP A 651 17.44 -20.96 22.13
N ARG A 652 17.16 -21.37 23.37
CA ARG A 652 17.42 -22.73 23.84
C ARG A 652 16.17 -23.58 23.65
N VAL A 653 16.30 -24.67 22.90
CA VAL A 653 15.19 -25.61 22.69
C VAL A 653 14.90 -26.36 23.98
N VAL A 654 13.64 -26.31 24.41
CA VAL A 654 13.11 -27.02 25.59
C VAL A 654 12.38 -28.29 25.17
N GLU A 655 11.66 -28.23 24.07
CA GLU A 655 10.86 -29.33 23.53
C GLU A 655 10.71 -29.15 22.02
N VAL A 656 10.64 -30.27 21.29
CA VAL A 656 10.43 -30.30 19.84
C VAL A 656 9.04 -30.85 19.59
N LEU A 657 8.18 -30.05 18.95
CA LEU A 657 6.83 -30.47 18.55
C LEU A 657 6.85 -31.06 17.15
N LYS A 658 7.71 -30.53 16.27
CA LYS A 658 7.91 -30.98 14.89
C LYS A 658 9.30 -30.60 14.40
N GLY A 659 9.88 -31.41 13.52
CA GLY A 659 11.17 -31.13 12.85
C GLY A 659 12.35 -31.88 13.46
N ASP A 660 13.56 -31.44 13.11
CA ASP A 660 14.84 -32.10 13.42
C ASP A 660 15.68 -31.38 14.47
N ALA A 661 15.16 -30.28 15.05
CA ALA A 661 15.80 -29.62 16.18
C ALA A 661 16.06 -30.61 17.34
N THR A 662 17.07 -30.36 18.17
CA THR A 662 17.36 -31.21 19.35
C THR A 662 17.12 -30.45 20.64
N VAL A 663 16.54 -31.11 21.64
CA VAL A 663 16.36 -30.52 22.98
C VAL A 663 17.71 -30.13 23.56
N GLY A 664 17.81 -28.88 24.04
CA GLY A 664 19.03 -28.30 24.58
C GLY A 664 19.87 -27.52 23.56
N ASP A 665 19.61 -27.66 22.25
CA ASP A 665 20.32 -26.89 21.22
C ASP A 665 20.05 -25.38 21.32
N GLU A 666 21.03 -24.60 20.86
CA GLU A 666 20.87 -23.17 20.63
C GLU A 666 20.51 -22.92 19.16
N LEU A 667 19.31 -22.40 18.91
CA LEU A 667 18.87 -21.92 17.60
C LEU A 667 19.02 -20.40 17.51
N ARG A 668 19.27 -19.89 16.30
CA ARG A 668 19.38 -18.45 16.06
C ARG A 668 18.32 -17.98 15.08
N GLN A 669 17.54 -16.99 15.48
CA GLN A 669 16.48 -16.41 14.65
C GLN A 669 16.89 -15.01 14.20
N ARG A 670 16.68 -14.70 12.92
CA ARG A 670 16.79 -13.35 12.37
C ARG A 670 15.42 -12.70 12.33
N LEU A 671 15.37 -11.42 12.72
CA LEU A 671 14.14 -10.65 12.80
C LEU A 671 14.29 -9.32 12.07
N ALA A 672 13.20 -8.87 11.46
CA ALA A 672 13.10 -7.57 10.81
C ALA A 672 13.14 -6.44 11.85
N SER A 673 12.57 -6.67 13.04
CA SER A 673 12.63 -5.79 14.21
C SER A 673 14.07 -5.46 14.58
N GLY A 674 14.30 -4.32 15.23
CA GLY A 674 15.61 -3.92 15.70
C GLY A 674 15.95 -2.48 15.36
N GLU A 675 17.12 -2.06 15.81
CA GLU A 675 17.68 -0.74 15.57
C GLU A 675 18.13 -0.60 14.12
N ARG A 676 17.77 0.54 13.51
CA ARG A 676 18.20 0.90 12.16
C ARG A 676 18.60 2.36 12.10
N THR A 677 19.72 2.61 11.45
CA THR A 677 20.18 3.95 11.11
C THR A 677 19.60 4.36 9.76
N ASP A 678 18.85 5.46 9.73
CA ASP A 678 18.32 6.03 8.49
C ASP A 678 19.40 6.76 7.67
N GLU A 679 19.05 7.21 6.45
CA GLU A 679 19.95 7.95 5.56
C GLU A 679 20.50 9.25 6.18
N ALA A 680 19.79 9.81 7.18
CA ALA A 680 20.21 10.99 7.92
C ALA A 680 21.14 10.66 9.11
N GLY A 681 21.50 9.39 9.30
CA GLY A 681 22.35 8.92 10.39
C GLY A 681 21.61 8.77 11.72
N VAL A 682 20.28 8.82 11.73
CA VAL A 682 19.49 8.69 12.97
C VAL A 682 19.12 7.23 13.18
N THR A 683 19.57 6.66 14.30
CA THR A 683 19.18 5.31 14.71
C THR A 683 17.84 5.34 15.44
N ARG A 684 16.90 4.49 15.01
CA ARG A 684 15.60 4.26 15.67
C ARG A 684 15.32 2.77 15.73
N TYR A 685 14.55 2.33 16.73
CA TYR A 685 14.03 0.97 16.77
C TYR A 685 12.71 0.88 15.99
N GLY A 686 12.60 -0.08 15.08
CA GLY A 686 11.33 -0.48 14.47
C GLY A 686 10.98 -1.94 14.76
N GLN A 687 9.69 -2.28 14.62
CA GLN A 687 9.12 -3.58 14.98
C GLN A 687 8.40 -4.20 13.78
N GLY A 688 8.69 -5.47 13.51
CA GLY A 688 7.90 -6.29 12.59
C GLY A 688 6.58 -6.71 13.23
N MET A 689 5.49 -6.62 12.46
CA MET A 689 4.11 -6.89 12.94
C MET A 689 3.88 -8.30 13.49
N GLU A 690 4.62 -9.30 13.02
CA GLU A 690 4.47 -10.71 13.41
C GLU A 690 5.65 -11.21 14.25
N GLU A 691 6.40 -10.30 14.85
CA GLU A 691 7.57 -10.59 15.67
C GLU A 691 7.33 -10.19 17.12
N PRO A 692 7.95 -10.89 18.09
CA PRO A 692 7.90 -10.48 19.49
C PRO A 692 8.58 -9.12 19.68
N VAL A 693 8.12 -8.37 20.68
CA VAL A 693 8.78 -7.10 21.02
C VAL A 693 10.11 -7.43 21.69
N LEU A 694 11.22 -7.01 21.09
CA LEU A 694 12.56 -7.33 21.61
C LEU A 694 13.00 -6.41 22.76
N LEU A 695 12.33 -5.26 22.87
CA LEU A 695 12.60 -4.27 23.90
C LEU A 695 11.87 -4.62 25.21
N PRO A 696 12.55 -4.62 26.36
CA PRO A 696 11.98 -5.04 27.64
C PRO A 696 10.93 -4.05 28.17
N GLY A 697 10.08 -4.52 29.10
CA GLY A 697 9.13 -3.71 29.85
C GLY A 697 7.87 -3.32 29.08
N LEU A 698 7.73 -3.76 27.83
CA LEU A 698 6.56 -3.52 27.00
C LEU A 698 5.68 -4.78 26.92
N PRO A 699 4.37 -4.64 26.65
CA PRO A 699 3.49 -5.78 26.44
C PRO A 699 4.00 -6.69 25.32
N GLY A 700 3.98 -8.01 25.55
CA GLY A 700 4.49 -8.98 24.58
C GLY A 700 6.01 -8.95 24.40
N SER A 701 6.75 -8.27 25.29
CA SER A 701 8.21 -8.26 25.25
C SER A 701 8.78 -9.64 25.56
N LEU A 702 9.88 -9.93 24.87
CA LEU A 702 10.60 -11.17 25.03
C LEU A 702 11.50 -11.06 26.27
N GLU A 703 11.05 -11.69 27.36
CA GLU A 703 11.75 -11.70 28.63
C GLU A 703 12.60 -12.97 28.81
N LEU A 704 13.80 -12.84 29.37
CA LEU A 704 14.61 -14.01 29.70
C LEU A 704 13.87 -14.90 30.71
N GLY A 705 13.77 -16.19 30.40
CA GLY A 705 13.02 -17.17 31.22
C GLY A 705 11.55 -17.34 30.83
N SER A 706 11.03 -16.54 29.89
CA SER A 706 9.75 -16.82 29.24
C SER A 706 9.87 -18.00 28.27
N ARG A 707 8.77 -18.71 28.01
CA ARG A 707 8.72 -19.86 27.10
C ARG A 707 7.85 -19.54 25.91
N TRP A 708 8.32 -19.92 24.72
CA TRP A 708 7.70 -19.57 23.46
C TRP A 708 7.52 -20.78 22.57
N VAL A 709 6.44 -20.80 21.80
CA VAL A 709 6.28 -21.67 20.64
C VAL A 709 6.81 -20.91 19.42
N LEU A 710 7.75 -21.51 18.71
CA LEU A 710 8.37 -20.94 17.52
C LEU A 710 8.08 -21.83 16.32
N HIS A 711 7.67 -21.23 15.21
CA HIS A 711 7.53 -21.87 13.91
C HIS A 711 8.67 -21.38 13.04
N LEU A 712 9.66 -22.23 12.78
CA LEU A 712 10.92 -21.83 12.20
C LEU A 712 11.11 -22.46 10.81
N SER A 713 11.84 -21.76 9.94
CA SER A 713 12.35 -22.29 8.68
C SER A 713 13.74 -21.73 8.36
N ASP A 714 14.71 -22.63 8.19
CA ASP A 714 16.07 -22.32 7.75
C ASP A 714 16.12 -22.08 6.24
N ARG A 715 15.38 -22.88 5.46
CA ARG A 715 15.26 -22.72 4.00
C ARG A 715 14.63 -21.40 3.62
N LEU A 716 13.60 -20.98 4.36
CA LEU A 716 12.98 -19.67 4.15
C LEU A 716 13.96 -18.55 4.50
N TYR A 717 14.77 -18.72 5.56
CA TYR A 717 15.80 -17.76 5.90
C TYR A 717 16.82 -17.59 4.77
N HIS A 718 17.31 -18.68 4.19
CA HIS A 718 18.23 -18.64 3.07
C HIS A 718 17.63 -17.92 1.86
N HIS A 719 16.40 -18.24 1.49
CA HIS A 719 15.72 -17.57 0.37
C HIS A 719 15.50 -16.08 0.67
N MET A 720 14.98 -15.72 1.86
CA MET A 720 14.79 -14.32 2.23
C MET A 720 16.10 -13.54 2.26
N SER A 721 17.18 -14.13 2.76
CA SER A 721 18.50 -13.49 2.76
C SER A 721 19.01 -13.24 1.33
N TYR A 722 18.79 -14.19 0.42
CA TYR A 722 19.09 -14.01 -1.00
C TYR A 722 18.25 -12.88 -1.62
N VAL A 723 16.95 -12.85 -1.33
CA VAL A 723 16.05 -11.80 -1.81
C VAL A 723 16.45 -10.43 -1.28
N GLN A 724 16.84 -10.32 -0.01
CA GLN A 724 17.12 -9.03 0.64
C GLN A 724 18.55 -8.54 0.43
N GLY A 725 19.51 -9.46 0.51
CA GLY A 725 20.95 -9.19 0.56
C GLY A 725 21.75 -9.66 -0.67
N GLY A 726 21.17 -10.50 -1.52
CA GLY A 726 21.82 -11.05 -2.71
C GLY A 726 22.52 -12.39 -2.47
N ASP A 727 23.27 -12.84 -3.48
CA ASP A 727 24.00 -14.11 -3.41
C ASP A 727 25.03 -14.12 -2.27
N GLY A 728 25.10 -15.22 -1.53
CA GLY A 728 25.97 -15.38 -0.36
C GLY A 728 25.62 -14.50 0.86
N ALA A 729 24.49 -13.80 0.87
CA ALA A 729 24.12 -12.91 1.98
C ALA A 729 23.69 -13.64 3.26
N ALA A 730 23.22 -14.90 3.13
CA ALA A 730 22.84 -15.71 4.28
C ALA A 730 24.05 -15.98 5.18
N ARG A 731 23.85 -15.87 6.49
CA ARG A 731 24.88 -16.19 7.50
C ARG A 731 25.18 -17.68 7.49
N THR A 732 26.43 -18.03 7.76
CA THR A 732 26.93 -19.42 7.71
C THR A 732 27.42 -19.92 9.07
N GLU A 733 27.57 -19.02 10.03
CA GLU A 733 28.00 -19.31 11.39
C GLU A 733 26.84 -19.85 12.25
N GLY A 734 26.62 -21.17 12.18
CA GLY A 734 25.57 -21.87 12.91
C GLY A 734 24.27 -22.01 12.12
N LYS A 735 23.21 -22.54 12.76
CA LYS A 735 21.88 -22.68 12.15
C LYS A 735 21.05 -21.42 12.38
N TRP A 736 20.61 -20.82 11.28
CA TRP A 736 19.85 -19.58 11.27
C TRP A 736 18.45 -19.81 10.70
N PHE A 737 17.47 -19.16 11.32
CA PHE A 737 16.06 -19.33 11.01
C PHE A 737 15.35 -17.99 10.90
N VAL A 738 14.22 -18.01 10.22
CA VAL A 738 13.18 -16.97 10.32
C VAL A 738 11.87 -17.63 10.73
N THR A 739 10.90 -16.82 11.14
CA THR A 739 9.54 -17.27 11.40
C THR A 739 8.88 -17.75 10.12
N ALA A 740 8.27 -18.94 10.14
CA ALA A 740 7.50 -19.50 9.03
C ALA A 740 6.00 -19.35 9.30
N ALA A 741 5.34 -18.40 8.62
CA ALA A 741 3.88 -18.22 8.52
C ALA A 741 3.06 -18.06 9.83
N MET A 742 3.66 -18.26 11.00
CA MET A 742 3.02 -18.27 12.32
C MET A 742 3.80 -17.34 13.25
N PRO A 743 3.18 -16.26 13.76
CA PRO A 743 3.84 -15.40 14.73
C PRO A 743 4.27 -16.22 15.96
N PRO A 744 5.44 -15.96 16.55
CA PRO A 744 5.84 -16.59 17.81
C PRO A 744 4.76 -16.44 18.88
N ALA A 745 4.60 -17.45 19.72
CA ALA A 745 3.55 -17.45 20.73
C ALA A 745 4.10 -17.62 22.14
N LEU A 746 3.73 -16.72 23.05
CA LEU A 746 4.12 -16.77 24.45
C LEU A 746 3.28 -17.83 25.17
N ILE A 747 3.92 -18.63 26.02
CA ILE A 747 3.24 -19.57 26.91
C ILE A 747 3.03 -18.87 28.25
N ASP A 748 1.77 -18.61 28.60
CA ASP A 748 1.42 -18.00 29.87
C ASP A 748 1.49 -18.98 31.06
N ALA A 749 1.28 -18.46 32.27
CA ALA A 749 1.34 -19.24 33.50
C ALA A 749 0.30 -20.37 33.56
N ASP A 750 -0.81 -20.26 32.83
CA ASP A 750 -1.88 -21.24 32.75
C ASP A 750 -1.67 -22.27 31.62
N GLY A 751 -0.51 -22.21 30.96
CA GLY A 751 -0.15 -23.07 29.83
C GLY A 751 -0.94 -22.78 28.55
N MET A 752 -1.49 -21.57 28.40
CA MET A 752 -2.06 -21.12 27.14
C MET A 752 -0.97 -20.61 26.22
N VAL A 753 -1.03 -21.02 24.96
CA VAL A 753 -0.20 -20.52 23.87
C VAL A 753 -0.89 -19.29 23.28
N ARG A 754 -0.25 -18.13 23.39
CA ARG A 754 -0.78 -16.82 22.96
C ARG A 754 0.10 -16.24 21.86
N PRO A 755 -0.33 -16.30 20.58
CA PRO A 755 0.41 -15.69 19.48
C PRO A 755 0.57 -14.18 19.67
N VAL A 756 1.67 -13.60 19.16
CA VAL A 756 1.90 -12.14 19.23
C VAL A 756 0.94 -11.37 18.33
N ALA A 757 0.44 -11.99 17.26
CA ALA A 757 -0.67 -11.45 16.47
C ALA A 757 -2.01 -12.06 16.91
N LEU A 758 -3.13 -11.40 16.61
CA LEU A 758 -4.48 -11.82 17.03
C LEU A 758 -4.99 -13.12 16.38
N TYR A 759 -4.17 -13.80 15.59
CA TYR A 759 -4.53 -15.00 14.86
C TYR A 759 -3.34 -15.97 14.78
N PRO A 760 -3.51 -17.28 15.08
CA PRO A 760 -4.75 -17.93 15.55
C PRO A 760 -5.16 -17.54 16.98
N GLU A 761 -6.37 -17.92 17.40
CA GLU A 761 -6.83 -17.70 18.76
C GLU A 761 -5.96 -18.45 19.79
N PRO A 762 -5.84 -17.95 21.04
CA PRO A 762 -5.12 -18.64 22.09
C PRO A 762 -5.65 -20.05 22.34
N MET A 763 -4.75 -21.04 22.45
CA MET A 763 -5.11 -22.44 22.68
C MET A 763 -4.30 -23.07 23.81
N LYS A 764 -4.78 -24.18 24.38
CA LYS A 764 -3.99 -24.90 25.40
C LYS A 764 -2.78 -25.59 24.76
N LEU A 765 -1.63 -25.54 25.42
CA LEU A 765 -0.41 -26.20 24.92
C LEU A 765 -0.60 -27.71 24.67
N GLY A 766 -1.43 -28.39 25.47
CA GLY A 766 -1.77 -29.80 25.26
C GLY A 766 -2.55 -30.05 23.96
N GLU A 767 -3.45 -29.14 23.57
CA GLU A 767 -4.20 -29.22 22.31
C GLU A 767 -3.28 -28.98 21.12
N LEU A 768 -2.36 -28.01 21.23
CA LEU A 768 -1.35 -27.74 20.20
C LEU A 768 -0.49 -28.97 19.93
N ARG A 769 0.01 -29.62 21.00
CA ARG A 769 0.76 -30.87 20.91
C ARG A 769 -0.05 -31.96 20.20
N ALA A 770 -1.30 -32.15 20.61
CA ALA A 770 -2.17 -33.18 20.04
C ALA A 770 -2.45 -32.95 18.54
N ALA A 771 -2.59 -31.69 18.12
CA ALA A 771 -2.80 -31.33 16.72
C ALA A 771 -1.56 -31.57 15.85
N ILE A 772 -0.35 -31.34 16.38
CA ILE A 772 0.90 -31.45 15.61
C ILE A 772 1.46 -32.88 15.60
N ALA A 773 1.27 -33.66 16.67
CA ALA A 773 1.87 -34.98 16.83
C ALA A 773 1.65 -35.95 15.63
N PRO A 774 0.48 -36.03 14.98
CA PRO A 774 0.29 -36.88 13.81
C PRO A 774 1.17 -36.50 12.61
N ILE A 775 1.45 -35.21 12.42
CA ILE A 775 2.30 -34.71 11.33
C ILE A 775 3.75 -35.13 11.60
N GLN A 776 4.22 -34.96 12.84
CA GLN A 776 5.56 -35.38 13.24
C GLN A 776 5.74 -36.90 13.09
N ALA A 777 4.76 -37.70 13.54
CA ALA A 777 4.80 -39.16 13.41
C ALA A 777 4.93 -39.60 11.94
N ALA A 778 4.18 -38.99 11.02
CA ALA A 778 4.27 -39.28 9.59
C ALA A 778 5.68 -38.99 9.01
N LEU A 779 6.34 -37.92 9.47
CA LEU A 779 7.70 -37.57 9.05
C LEU A 779 8.75 -38.54 9.60
N VAL A 780 8.61 -38.96 10.87
CA VAL A 780 9.49 -39.94 11.52
C VAL A 780 9.36 -41.31 10.85
N GLU A 781 8.13 -41.82 10.66
CA GLU A 781 7.89 -43.12 10.00
C GLU A 781 8.48 -43.19 8.58
N ALA A 782 8.52 -42.05 7.88
CA ALA A 782 9.10 -41.96 6.54
C ALA A 782 10.63 -41.76 6.52
N GLY A 783 11.27 -41.68 7.69
CA GLY A 783 12.70 -41.46 7.88
C GLY A 783 13.17 -40.05 7.50
N HIS A 784 12.28 -39.05 7.54
CA HIS A 784 12.65 -37.65 7.30
C HIS A 784 13.12 -36.96 8.57
N VAL A 785 12.74 -37.51 9.73
CA VAL A 785 13.12 -37.02 11.05
C VAL A 785 13.60 -38.20 11.90
N GLY A 786 14.56 -37.96 12.81
CA GLY A 786 15.15 -39.01 13.66
C GLY A 786 14.17 -39.63 14.67
N GLU A 787 14.32 -40.93 14.98
CA GLU A 787 13.45 -41.69 15.91
C GLU A 787 13.65 -41.36 17.40
N ASP A 788 14.78 -40.76 17.78
CA ASP A 788 15.18 -40.54 19.19
C ASP A 788 14.60 -39.27 19.84
N GLN A 789 13.45 -38.76 19.35
CA GLN A 789 12.86 -37.48 19.81
C GLN A 789 11.49 -37.62 20.46
#